data_AF-A0A7V9HXI4-F1
#
_entry.id   AF-A0A7V9HXI4-F1
#
_cell.length_a   1.000
_cell.length_b   1.000
_cell.length_c   1.000
_cell.angle_alpha   90.00
_cell.angle_beta   90.00
_cell.angle_gamma   90.00
#
_symmetry.space_group_name_H-M   'P 1'
#
loop_
_entity.id
_entity.type
_entity.pdbx_description
1 polymer ?
#
loop_
_entity_poly.entity_id
_entity_poly.type
_entity_poly.pdbx_seq_one_letter_code
_entity_poly.pdbx_strand_id
1 'polypeptide(L)'
;ATVTILNAARTATLAGPLHTNSEGRYAAARLPRSQPTTIRVQSQAAIVTRAVDATRVSVGNPVSPTDVKLTNQPPEIVSVIPQMGGARVQTAAPGDVIALVAGTRDINGDPLQHEWTMLEGNGTVTPTAVDSANWKLPNLSGRYSAYLQVSDGRGGFARQRIDFITARTDTTFSGLVVEKGTGAPVKGADVVADGQTTTTDANGFFSVKTPLKDRYVLNIARAGFALFSRVVDSGLTGQTWPMVKTQSETVDPKGPIDLVDKRPELERKKLKGTRIHVPANSLVDSNGAAPTGKLTAHLATLNIADGEAPGDWGAMLGGNETNLISYGATFIEFRDAAGVKYNLAPGVEARVEMFALPGMADAPANARFWSYDEADGFWKESGDGNFSVASGSFEGKVKHFSTINADVENDDDACLKAMIYPPIPTGVKLRVTSAAFAQSFEFVLDAGINGVYRLPANTDVQLELFKPDNSAYPGVLLEEVPGVPLTGNIVNTGLPIPAGQSSFPSEPYEPCKLVILREANAPTANAFLAFKGVGNLAQANGYYSAVDPNNKRLTLGAWWNENGFTFDASGVPTNAVRTSYLNFNDLGSGRDMYFLQRGDGTVAAYVTNYGLFNQDHGNADLAADRDTPGATVAMEYGPVEGQGATRIVKFFVYAGGDFAANAPRAPAADLDGFEPKFVPNLCLNCHGGNYNPTNTASPTFAEINMGAAFRELDIATYKFPGGRLIANNDEKTNFKQQNLIVKGTAAGDAITIQPIKDLIAGWYPGASIEQDNTFTPAGWAGAPQQDLYHDVVKQSCRTCHIALDAEESALGIGWITYEQLRLRREFGLLRNFTLCEGRQMPHAVITYRNFWLSASPHRPAMLRNFTNGTGWPALGSCP
;
A
#
# COMPACT_ATOMS: atom_id res chain seq x y z
N ALA A 1 -7.03 -29.49 7.19
CA ALA A 1 -6.34 -30.75 7.54
C ALA A 1 -7.27 -31.68 8.32
N THR A 2 -6.94 -32.96 8.44
CA THR A 2 -7.59 -33.93 9.32
C THR A 2 -6.67 -34.30 10.48
N VAL A 3 -7.23 -34.47 11.67
CA VAL A 3 -6.51 -34.82 12.89
C VAL A 3 -7.08 -36.10 13.47
N THR A 4 -6.22 -37.08 13.70
CA THR A 4 -6.58 -38.36 14.32
C THR A 4 -5.75 -38.55 15.58
N ILE A 5 -6.38 -38.91 16.68
CA ILE A 5 -5.71 -39.24 17.94
C ILE A 5 -5.60 -40.76 18.03
N LEU A 6 -4.39 -41.27 18.17
CA LEU A 6 -4.07 -42.69 18.23
C LEU A 6 -3.54 -43.05 19.63
N ASN A 7 -3.62 -44.34 20.00
CA ASN A 7 -2.89 -44.86 21.15
C ASN A 7 -1.36 -44.77 20.96
N ALA A 8 -0.59 -44.97 22.04
CA ALA A 8 0.88 -44.94 22.01
C ALA A 8 1.50 -45.84 20.92
N ALA A 9 0.95 -47.05 20.75
CA ALA A 9 1.41 -48.03 19.78
C ALA A 9 0.98 -47.73 18.33
N ARG A 10 0.15 -46.69 18.10
CA ARG A 10 -0.43 -46.30 16.81
C ARG A 10 -1.26 -47.40 16.14
N THR A 11 -1.83 -48.30 16.93
CA THR A 11 -2.63 -49.46 16.49
C THR A 11 -4.14 -49.24 16.64
N ALA A 12 -4.57 -48.26 17.43
CA ALA A 12 -5.99 -47.95 17.65
C ALA A 12 -6.26 -46.46 17.62
N THR A 13 -7.36 -46.06 16.96
CA THR A 13 -7.88 -44.69 16.96
C THR A 13 -8.68 -44.43 18.22
N LEU A 14 -8.30 -43.39 18.96
CA LEU A 14 -8.98 -42.92 20.17
C LEU A 14 -9.96 -41.78 19.87
N ALA A 15 -9.69 -40.95 18.85
CA ALA A 15 -10.60 -39.90 18.36
C ALA A 15 -10.27 -39.49 16.91
N GLY A 16 -11.26 -38.94 16.21
CA GLY A 16 -11.14 -38.47 14.82
C GLY A 16 -11.55 -39.50 13.76
N PRO A 17 -11.45 -39.15 12.47
CA PRO A 17 -10.81 -37.95 11.93
C PRO A 17 -11.60 -36.67 12.27
N LEU A 18 -10.92 -35.68 12.85
CA LEU A 18 -11.44 -34.34 13.13
C LEU A 18 -10.98 -33.41 12.02
N HIS A 19 -11.85 -32.53 11.54
CA HIS A 19 -11.45 -31.49 10.60
C HIS A 19 -10.97 -30.26 11.36
N THR A 20 -9.86 -29.68 10.90
CA THR A 20 -9.45 -28.36 11.37
C THR A 20 -10.40 -27.29 10.84
N ASN A 21 -10.61 -26.22 11.61
CA ASN A 21 -11.23 -25.00 11.06
C ASN A 21 -10.27 -24.28 10.08
N SER A 22 -10.71 -23.14 9.54
CA SER A 22 -9.91 -22.28 8.63
C SER A 22 -8.59 -21.78 9.25
N GLU A 23 -8.49 -21.79 10.58
CA GLU A 23 -7.31 -21.37 11.34
C GLU A 23 -6.38 -22.55 11.70
N GLY A 24 -6.65 -23.76 11.19
CA GLY A 24 -5.88 -24.95 11.51
C GLY A 24 -6.14 -25.51 12.91
N ARG A 25 -7.11 -24.96 13.67
CA ARG A 25 -7.44 -25.40 15.04
C ARG A 25 -8.39 -26.60 15.01
N TYR A 26 -8.26 -27.46 16.01
CA TYR A 26 -9.10 -28.65 16.21
C TYR A 26 -9.40 -28.84 17.70
N ALA A 27 -10.50 -29.53 18.02
CA ALA A 27 -10.84 -29.90 19.38
C ALA A 27 -11.18 -31.40 19.44
N ALA A 28 -10.49 -32.14 20.30
CA ALA A 28 -10.75 -33.54 20.59
C ALA A 28 -11.22 -33.68 22.04
N ALA A 29 -12.37 -34.31 22.25
CA ALA A 29 -12.94 -34.53 23.59
C ALA A 29 -12.96 -36.02 23.96
N ARG A 30 -13.14 -36.31 25.26
CA ARG A 30 -13.30 -37.69 25.80
C ARG A 30 -12.10 -38.62 25.60
N LEU A 31 -10.88 -38.07 25.57
CA LEU A 31 -9.65 -38.86 25.48
C LEU A 31 -9.33 -39.59 26.81
N PRO A 32 -8.75 -40.81 26.78
CA PRO A 32 -8.35 -41.53 27.99
C PRO A 32 -7.31 -40.73 28.80
N ARG A 33 -7.55 -40.59 30.11
CA ARG A 33 -6.64 -39.87 31.02
C ARG A 33 -5.32 -40.62 31.19
N SER A 34 -4.22 -39.87 31.27
CA SER A 34 -2.88 -40.38 31.65
C SER A 34 -2.36 -41.52 30.76
N GLN A 35 -2.93 -41.72 29.58
CA GLN A 35 -2.42 -42.65 28.58
C GLN A 35 -1.58 -41.89 27.56
N PRO A 36 -0.38 -42.37 27.20
CA PRO A 36 0.37 -41.79 26.10
C PRO A 36 -0.44 -41.94 24.80
N THR A 37 -0.55 -40.85 24.04
CA THR A 37 -1.27 -40.82 22.76
C THR A 37 -0.39 -40.22 21.67
N THR A 38 -0.73 -40.49 20.42
CA THR A 38 -0.08 -39.89 19.26
C THR A 38 -1.10 -39.09 18.47
N ILE A 39 -0.82 -37.82 18.19
CA ILE A 39 -1.58 -37.04 17.21
C ILE A 39 -1.01 -37.35 15.84
N ARG A 40 -1.86 -37.76 14.91
CA ARG A 40 -1.57 -37.83 13.47
C ARG A 40 -2.35 -36.73 12.77
N VAL A 41 -1.64 -35.78 12.19
CA VAL A 41 -2.22 -34.74 11.32
C VAL A 41 -1.93 -35.09 9.88
N GLN A 42 -2.95 -35.00 9.02
CA GLN A 42 -2.82 -35.18 7.58
C GLN A 42 -3.47 -34.01 6.84
N SER A 43 -2.73 -33.40 5.92
CA SER A 43 -3.25 -32.42 4.96
C SER A 43 -2.77 -32.82 3.57
N GLN A 44 -3.68 -33.23 2.69
CA GLN A 44 -3.34 -33.87 1.41
C GLN A 44 -2.30 -34.99 1.62
N ALA A 45 -1.15 -34.93 0.94
CA ALA A 45 -0.06 -35.90 1.10
C ALA A 45 0.83 -35.66 2.33
N ALA A 46 0.80 -34.48 2.95
CA ALA A 46 1.61 -34.22 4.14
C ALA A 46 1.01 -34.90 5.37
N ILE A 47 1.85 -35.68 6.05
CA ILE A 47 1.49 -36.41 7.26
C ILE A 47 2.56 -36.14 8.31
N VAL A 48 2.14 -35.79 9.51
CA VAL A 48 3.02 -35.67 10.68
C VAL A 48 2.40 -36.40 11.86
N THR A 49 3.24 -37.11 12.59
CA THR A 49 2.84 -37.78 13.84
C THR A 49 3.65 -37.22 15.00
N ARG A 50 2.96 -36.81 16.06
CA ARG A 50 3.58 -36.28 17.28
C ARG A 50 3.06 -37.04 18.50
N ALA A 51 3.97 -37.60 19.30
CA ALA A 51 3.63 -38.14 20.60
C ALA A 51 3.18 -36.99 21.53
N VAL A 52 2.09 -37.20 22.25
CA VAL A 52 1.57 -36.25 23.24
C VAL A 52 1.97 -36.73 24.62
N ASP A 53 2.55 -35.82 25.40
CA ASP A 53 2.78 -36.06 26.81
C ASP A 53 1.43 -36.30 27.52
N ALA A 54 1.31 -37.43 28.20
CA ALA A 54 0.09 -37.84 28.90
C ALA A 54 -0.37 -36.82 29.98
N THR A 55 0.53 -35.93 30.42
CA THR A 55 0.24 -34.83 31.35
C THR A 55 -0.41 -33.60 30.68
N ARG A 56 -0.36 -33.50 29.34
CA ARG A 56 -0.97 -32.40 28.56
C ARG A 56 -2.44 -32.64 28.19
N VAL A 57 -2.98 -33.83 28.46
CA VAL A 57 -4.41 -34.15 28.30
C VAL A 57 -5.17 -33.58 29.52
N SER A 58 -5.38 -32.26 29.53
CA SER A 58 -6.05 -31.52 30.61
C SER A 58 -7.58 -31.65 30.57
N VAL A 59 -8.21 -31.62 31.75
CA VAL A 59 -9.67 -31.59 31.97
C VAL A 59 -10.04 -30.33 32.76
N GLY A 60 -9.59 -29.17 32.31
CA GLY A 60 -9.85 -27.91 33.01
C GLY A 60 -9.26 -26.72 32.29
N ASN A 61 -9.86 -25.56 32.52
CA ASN A 61 -9.37 -24.29 32.00
C ASN A 61 -8.14 -23.84 32.83
N PRO A 62 -7.01 -23.46 32.20
CA PRO A 62 -6.78 -23.42 30.76
C PRO A 62 -6.35 -24.78 30.17
N VAL A 63 -6.85 -25.09 28.97
CA VAL A 63 -6.37 -26.21 28.15
C VAL A 63 -5.03 -25.81 27.53
N SER A 64 -3.96 -26.58 27.77
CA SER A 64 -2.69 -26.38 27.08
C SER A 64 -2.79 -26.92 25.64
N PRO A 65 -2.68 -26.08 24.59
CA PRO A 65 -2.76 -26.53 23.21
C PRO A 65 -1.63 -27.53 22.91
N THR A 66 -1.85 -28.44 21.96
CA THR A 66 -0.79 -29.32 21.44
C THR A 66 -0.66 -29.06 19.95
N ASP A 67 0.24 -28.15 19.61
CA ASP A 67 0.42 -27.69 18.23
C ASP A 67 1.22 -28.70 17.43
N VAL A 68 0.87 -28.87 16.16
CA VAL A 68 1.54 -29.82 15.28
C VAL A 68 1.82 -29.10 13.97
N LYS A 69 3.11 -28.91 13.67
CA LYS A 69 3.56 -28.28 12.43
C LYS A 69 3.81 -29.35 11.38
N LEU A 70 3.19 -29.21 10.21
CA LEU A 70 3.52 -30.03 9.04
C LEU A 70 4.93 -29.66 8.56
N THR A 71 5.75 -30.66 8.25
CA THR A 71 7.11 -30.49 7.71
C THR A 71 7.03 -30.21 6.21
N ASN A 72 6.45 -29.07 5.87
CA ASN A 72 6.23 -28.59 4.51
C ASN A 72 6.34 -27.06 4.50
N GLN A 73 6.93 -26.48 3.46
CA GLN A 73 6.84 -25.05 3.20
C GLN A 73 5.87 -24.83 2.04
N PRO A 74 5.00 -23.81 2.10
CA PRO A 74 4.10 -23.54 0.98
C PRO A 74 4.89 -23.12 -0.27
N PRO A 75 4.35 -23.38 -1.46
CA PRO A 75 4.95 -22.92 -2.70
C PRO A 75 4.90 -21.39 -2.79
N GLU A 76 5.62 -20.82 -3.75
CA GLU A 76 5.65 -19.38 -3.98
C GLU A 76 5.28 -19.02 -5.42
N ILE A 77 4.47 -17.97 -5.54
CA ILE A 77 4.25 -17.29 -6.81
C ILE A 77 5.24 -16.13 -6.85
N VAL A 78 6.26 -16.28 -7.70
CA VAL A 78 7.32 -15.30 -7.90
C VAL A 78 6.79 -14.14 -8.73
N SER A 79 6.19 -14.45 -9.87
CA SER A 79 5.65 -13.46 -10.82
C SER A 79 4.39 -13.98 -11.50
N VAL A 80 3.54 -13.08 -11.97
CA VAL A 80 2.55 -13.39 -13.01
C VAL A 80 2.57 -12.25 -14.02
N ILE A 81 3.02 -12.54 -15.23
CA ILE A 81 3.31 -11.54 -16.26
C ILE A 81 2.23 -11.62 -17.34
N PRO A 82 1.46 -10.53 -17.55
CA PRO A 82 0.62 -10.39 -18.73
C PRO A 82 1.49 -10.26 -19.99
N GLN A 83 1.21 -11.08 -21.00
CA GLN A 83 1.95 -11.10 -22.26
C GLN A 83 1.03 -11.07 -23.48
N MET A 84 1.52 -10.44 -24.55
CA MET A 84 0.94 -10.49 -25.90
C MET A 84 2.08 -10.67 -26.91
N GLY A 85 1.99 -11.70 -27.75
CA GLY A 85 3.09 -12.03 -28.68
C GLY A 85 4.41 -12.40 -27.99
N GLY A 86 4.36 -12.86 -26.72
CA GLY A 86 5.53 -13.21 -25.91
C GLY A 86 6.22 -12.02 -25.22
N ALA A 87 5.78 -10.78 -25.49
CA ALA A 87 6.27 -9.59 -24.80
C ALA A 87 5.32 -9.21 -23.66
N ARG A 88 5.88 -8.63 -22.58
CA ARG A 88 5.09 -8.05 -21.48
C ARG A 88 4.18 -6.96 -22.02
N VAL A 89 2.97 -6.87 -21.49
CA VAL A 89 1.98 -5.87 -21.86
C VAL A 89 1.40 -5.18 -20.63
N GLN A 90 1.31 -3.85 -20.66
CA GLN A 90 0.74 -3.03 -19.58
C GLN A 90 -0.74 -2.67 -19.80
N THR A 91 -1.25 -2.89 -21.02
CA THR A 91 -2.60 -2.53 -21.45
C THR A 91 -3.01 -3.34 -22.68
N ALA A 92 -4.29 -3.67 -22.81
CA ALA A 92 -4.83 -4.30 -24.01
C ALA A 92 -6.22 -3.73 -24.31
N ALA A 93 -6.73 -3.88 -25.53
CA ALA A 93 -8.06 -3.40 -25.86
C ALA A 93 -9.12 -4.25 -25.14
N PRO A 94 -10.31 -3.68 -24.84
CA PRO A 94 -11.43 -4.46 -24.35
C PRO A 94 -11.75 -5.60 -25.33
N GLY A 95 -11.93 -6.81 -24.79
CA GLY A 95 -12.13 -8.01 -25.59
C GLY A 95 -10.85 -8.66 -26.11
N ASP A 96 -9.65 -8.13 -25.87
CA ASP A 96 -8.41 -8.83 -26.27
C ASP A 96 -8.18 -10.11 -25.45
N VAL A 97 -7.30 -10.98 -25.96
CA VAL A 97 -6.77 -12.13 -25.21
C VAL A 97 -5.32 -11.85 -24.87
N ILE A 98 -5.00 -11.90 -23.58
CA ILE A 98 -3.62 -11.85 -23.08
C ILE A 98 -3.24 -13.21 -22.52
N ALA A 99 -1.95 -13.57 -22.59
CA ALA A 99 -1.40 -14.70 -21.87
C ALA A 99 -0.97 -14.25 -20.47
N LEU A 100 -1.26 -15.06 -19.45
CA LEU A 100 -0.72 -14.93 -18.11
C LEU A 100 0.35 -16.01 -17.96
N VAL A 101 1.57 -15.61 -17.64
CA VAL A 101 2.70 -16.53 -17.44
C VAL A 101 3.20 -16.38 -16.01
N ALA A 102 3.15 -17.47 -15.24
CA ALA A 102 3.52 -17.49 -13.83
C ALA A 102 4.93 -18.02 -13.62
N GLY A 103 5.78 -17.25 -12.95
CA GLY A 103 7.00 -17.77 -12.35
C GLY A 103 6.67 -18.34 -10.98
N THR A 104 6.88 -19.63 -10.75
CA THR A 104 6.55 -20.29 -9.47
C THR A 104 7.68 -21.19 -9.01
N ARG A 105 7.83 -21.36 -7.70
CA ARG A 105 8.83 -22.28 -7.15
C ARG A 105 8.34 -22.97 -5.89
N ASP A 106 8.94 -24.11 -5.61
CA ASP A 106 8.80 -24.84 -4.37
C ASP A 106 10.18 -25.09 -3.77
N ILE A 107 10.38 -24.69 -2.53
CA ILE A 107 11.67 -24.82 -1.84
C ILE A 107 11.96 -26.27 -1.43
N ASN A 108 10.93 -27.11 -1.31
CA ASN A 108 11.04 -28.52 -1.02
C ASN A 108 11.22 -29.36 -2.29
N GLY A 109 11.08 -28.75 -3.48
CA GLY A 109 11.15 -29.41 -4.78
C GLY A 109 9.91 -30.21 -5.13
N ASP A 110 8.77 -29.95 -4.46
CA ASP A 110 7.51 -30.62 -4.72
C ASP A 110 6.88 -30.17 -6.05
N PRO A 111 6.26 -31.07 -6.82
CA PRO A 111 5.55 -30.70 -8.06
C PRO A 111 4.39 -29.76 -7.79
N LEU A 112 4.30 -28.70 -8.60
CA LEU A 112 3.31 -27.65 -8.44
C LEU A 112 2.08 -27.87 -9.33
N GLN A 113 0.91 -27.56 -8.78
CA GLN A 113 -0.36 -27.50 -9.49
C GLN A 113 -0.88 -26.07 -9.49
N HIS A 114 -1.32 -25.61 -10.65
CA HIS A 114 -1.79 -24.24 -10.84
C HIS A 114 -3.29 -24.25 -11.19
N GLU A 115 -4.04 -23.42 -10.49
CA GLU A 115 -5.47 -23.24 -10.68
C GLU A 115 -5.74 -21.77 -10.98
N TRP A 116 -6.27 -21.52 -12.18
CA TRP A 116 -6.62 -20.19 -12.66
C TRP A 116 -8.12 -19.97 -12.52
N THR A 117 -8.51 -18.91 -11.83
CA THR A 117 -9.92 -18.58 -11.60
C THR A 117 -10.20 -17.09 -11.81
N MET A 118 -11.49 -16.73 -11.88
CA MET A 118 -11.95 -15.36 -12.02
C MET A 118 -13.38 -15.22 -11.51
N LEU A 119 -13.76 -13.98 -11.18
CA LEU A 119 -15.14 -13.63 -10.86
C LEU A 119 -15.98 -13.38 -12.11
N GLU A 120 -17.27 -13.70 -12.03
CA GLU A 120 -18.24 -13.33 -13.07
C GLU A 120 -18.12 -11.85 -13.45
N GLY A 121 -18.14 -11.55 -14.75
CA GLY A 121 -17.93 -10.21 -15.30
C GLY A 121 -16.46 -9.83 -15.56
N ASN A 122 -15.47 -10.63 -15.14
CA ASN A 122 -14.04 -10.36 -15.36
C ASN A 122 -13.44 -11.07 -16.60
N GLY A 123 -14.29 -11.61 -17.50
CA GLY A 123 -13.84 -12.19 -18.78
C GLY A 123 -13.92 -13.72 -18.84
N THR A 124 -12.88 -14.39 -19.36
CA THR A 124 -12.74 -15.86 -19.30
C THR A 124 -11.26 -16.23 -19.22
N VAL A 125 -10.85 -16.99 -18.20
CA VAL A 125 -9.49 -17.53 -18.07
C VAL A 125 -9.47 -19.01 -18.43
N THR A 126 -8.54 -19.43 -19.28
CA THR A 126 -8.39 -20.81 -19.74
C THR A 126 -6.93 -21.24 -19.61
N PRO A 127 -6.61 -22.24 -18.77
CA PRO A 127 -5.25 -22.78 -18.67
C PRO A 127 -4.72 -23.24 -20.04
N THR A 128 -3.48 -22.93 -20.35
CA THR A 128 -2.80 -23.32 -21.60
C THR A 128 -1.61 -24.24 -21.35
N ALA A 129 -0.94 -24.09 -20.21
CA ALA A 129 0.10 -24.97 -19.70
C ALA A 129 -0.01 -25.03 -18.17
N VAL A 130 0.96 -25.71 -17.52
CA VAL A 130 1.01 -25.78 -16.05
C VAL A 130 1.13 -24.37 -15.47
N ASP A 131 2.03 -23.55 -15.97
CA ASP A 131 2.35 -22.22 -15.46
C ASP A 131 1.73 -21.08 -16.27
N SER A 132 0.82 -21.36 -17.21
CA SER A 132 0.24 -20.32 -18.06
C SER A 132 -1.25 -20.49 -18.36
N ALA A 133 -1.93 -19.37 -18.60
CA ALA A 133 -3.32 -19.32 -19.02
C ALA A 133 -3.58 -18.20 -20.02
N ASN A 134 -4.58 -18.36 -20.89
CA ASN A 134 -5.12 -17.28 -21.71
C ASN A 134 -6.28 -16.61 -20.96
N TRP A 135 -6.25 -15.29 -20.85
CA TRP A 135 -7.33 -14.48 -20.29
C TRP A 135 -7.97 -13.63 -21.39
N LYS A 136 -9.20 -13.98 -21.76
CA LYS A 136 -10.08 -13.16 -22.59
C LYS A 136 -10.65 -12.04 -21.72
N LEU A 137 -10.23 -10.81 -21.98
CA LEU A 137 -10.66 -9.63 -21.23
C LEU A 137 -12.12 -9.27 -21.56
N PRO A 138 -12.86 -8.63 -20.64
CA PRO A 138 -14.19 -8.11 -20.92
C PRO A 138 -14.22 -7.08 -22.06
N ASN A 139 -15.39 -6.93 -22.68
CA ASN A 139 -15.61 -6.00 -23.81
C ASN A 139 -15.78 -4.53 -23.39
N LEU A 140 -15.63 -4.21 -22.10
CA LEU A 140 -15.75 -2.85 -21.57
C LEU A 140 -14.39 -2.39 -21.05
N SER A 141 -14.12 -1.08 -21.10
CA SER A 141 -12.94 -0.55 -20.43
C SER A 141 -13.11 -0.65 -18.91
N GLY A 142 -12.03 -0.90 -18.20
CA GLY A 142 -12.06 -1.07 -16.76
C GLY A 142 -10.85 -1.80 -16.20
N ARG A 143 -10.88 -1.98 -14.88
CA ARG A 143 -9.93 -2.81 -14.14
C ARG A 143 -10.60 -4.14 -13.83
N TYR A 144 -9.97 -5.22 -14.28
CA TYR A 144 -10.44 -6.58 -14.06
C TYR A 144 -9.41 -7.38 -13.29
N SER A 145 -9.87 -8.46 -12.66
CA SER A 145 -9.01 -9.32 -11.85
C SER A 145 -9.14 -10.79 -12.24
N ALA A 146 -8.01 -11.46 -12.37
CA ALA A 146 -7.87 -12.91 -12.40
C ALA A 146 -7.13 -13.39 -11.14
N TYR A 147 -7.17 -14.69 -10.88
CA TYR A 147 -6.55 -15.29 -9.71
C TYR A 147 -5.75 -16.52 -10.10
N LEU A 148 -4.57 -16.66 -9.51
CA LEU A 148 -3.74 -17.86 -9.57
C LEU A 148 -3.64 -18.44 -8.16
N GLN A 149 -3.96 -19.73 -8.02
CA GLN A 149 -3.60 -20.54 -6.86
C GLN A 149 -2.57 -21.58 -7.28
N VAL A 150 -1.49 -21.70 -6.52
CA VAL A 150 -0.44 -22.71 -6.72
C VAL A 150 -0.42 -23.60 -5.49
N SER A 151 -0.53 -24.92 -5.66
CA SER A 151 -0.46 -25.90 -4.57
C SER A 151 0.65 -26.93 -4.80
N ASP A 152 1.26 -27.38 -3.71
CA ASP A 152 2.29 -28.42 -3.68
C ASP A 152 1.71 -29.84 -3.45
N GLY A 153 0.38 -29.96 -3.25
CA GLY A 153 -0.26 -31.23 -2.90
C GLY A 153 0.10 -31.79 -1.51
N ARG A 154 0.81 -31.02 -0.68
CA ARG A 154 1.27 -31.31 0.69
C ARG A 154 0.67 -30.34 1.72
N GLY A 155 -0.45 -29.72 1.38
CA GLY A 155 -1.21 -28.82 2.22
C GLY A 155 -0.69 -27.39 2.20
N GLY A 156 0.35 -27.09 1.43
CA GLY A 156 0.79 -25.73 1.14
C GLY A 156 0.17 -25.20 -0.14
N PHE A 157 -0.12 -23.90 -0.14
CA PHE A 157 -0.49 -23.17 -1.35
C PHE A 157 -0.08 -21.70 -1.25
N ALA A 158 0.09 -21.07 -2.41
CA ALA A 158 0.18 -19.63 -2.58
C ALA A 158 -0.92 -19.15 -3.51
N ARG A 159 -1.34 -17.90 -3.33
CA ARG A 159 -2.38 -17.26 -4.15
C ARG A 159 -1.95 -15.87 -4.55
N GLN A 160 -2.32 -15.46 -5.74
CA GLN A 160 -2.10 -14.11 -6.23
C GLN A 160 -3.31 -13.63 -7.02
N ARG A 161 -3.77 -12.42 -6.70
CA ARG A 161 -4.67 -11.63 -7.54
C ARG A 161 -3.84 -10.93 -8.62
N ILE A 162 -4.32 -10.97 -9.85
CA ILE A 162 -3.74 -10.29 -11.01
C ILE A 162 -4.74 -9.24 -11.47
N ASP A 163 -4.41 -7.96 -11.28
CA ASP A 163 -5.21 -6.86 -11.80
C ASP A 163 -4.69 -6.40 -13.16
N PHE A 164 -5.60 -6.16 -14.11
CA PHE A 164 -5.26 -5.65 -15.44
C PHE A 164 -6.24 -4.57 -15.85
N ILE A 165 -5.73 -3.47 -16.42
CA ILE A 165 -6.55 -2.35 -16.91
C ILE A 165 -6.60 -2.41 -18.44
N THR A 166 -7.80 -2.50 -19.00
CA THR A 166 -8.02 -2.45 -20.44
C THR A 166 -8.07 -1.01 -20.94
N ALA A 167 -7.66 -0.77 -22.19
CA ALA A 167 -7.67 0.54 -22.84
C ALA A 167 -6.90 1.65 -22.10
N ARG A 168 -5.97 1.27 -21.21
CA ARG A 168 -5.09 2.23 -20.54
C ARG A 168 -4.16 2.87 -21.57
N THR A 169 -4.19 4.20 -21.66
CA THR A 169 -3.34 4.99 -22.56
C THR A 169 -2.23 5.73 -21.83
N ASP A 170 -2.38 5.90 -20.52
CA ASP A 170 -1.51 6.73 -19.70
C ASP A 170 -1.22 6.12 -18.32
N THR A 171 -0.22 6.69 -17.68
CA THR A 171 0.08 6.51 -16.26
C THR A 171 0.17 7.87 -15.59
N THR A 172 0.03 7.90 -14.26
CA THR A 172 -0.03 9.13 -13.48
C THR A 172 1.18 9.25 -12.57
N PHE A 173 1.77 10.43 -12.53
CA PHE A 173 2.71 10.86 -11.49
C PHE A 173 2.00 11.89 -10.61
N SER A 174 1.93 11.64 -9.30
CA SER A 174 1.32 12.58 -8.36
C SER A 174 1.99 12.56 -6.99
N GLY A 175 1.81 13.63 -6.23
CA GLY A 175 2.33 13.70 -4.88
C GLY A 175 2.51 15.12 -4.34
N LEU A 176 3.06 15.18 -3.12
CA LEU A 176 3.37 16.43 -2.43
C LEU A 176 4.85 16.77 -2.57
N VAL A 177 5.14 17.95 -3.08
CA VAL A 177 6.48 18.52 -3.10
C VAL A 177 6.69 19.35 -1.85
N VAL A 178 7.72 19.02 -1.08
CA VAL A 178 8.00 19.63 0.22
C VAL A 178 9.46 20.07 0.33
N GLU A 179 9.71 21.12 1.12
CA GLU A 179 11.07 21.50 1.48
C GLU A 179 11.67 20.44 2.41
N LYS A 180 12.81 19.88 1.99
CA LYS A 180 13.55 18.91 2.80
C LYS A 180 14.00 19.58 4.10
N GLY A 181 13.63 18.97 5.23
CA GLY A 181 14.00 19.40 6.57
C GLY A 181 12.91 20.18 7.33
N THR A 182 12.09 20.98 6.65
CA THR A 182 10.94 21.67 7.28
C THR A 182 9.62 20.95 7.04
N GLY A 183 9.50 20.21 5.93
CA GLY A 183 8.24 19.60 5.47
C GLY A 183 7.24 20.62 4.93
N ALA A 184 7.63 21.89 4.77
CA ALA A 184 6.76 22.93 4.24
C ALA A 184 6.43 22.66 2.76
N PRO A 185 5.19 22.89 2.32
CA PRO A 185 4.80 22.67 0.93
C PRO A 185 5.51 23.63 -0.02
N VAL A 186 6.00 23.13 -1.16
CA VAL A 186 6.65 23.94 -2.21
C VAL A 186 5.62 24.26 -3.28
N LYS A 187 5.09 25.49 -3.25
CA LYS A 187 4.11 25.99 -4.23
C LYS A 187 4.77 26.39 -5.55
N GLY A 188 4.12 26.07 -6.67
CA GLY A 188 4.51 26.48 -8.02
C GLY A 188 5.83 25.88 -8.50
N ALA A 189 6.23 24.72 -7.99
CA ALA A 189 7.32 23.96 -8.59
C ALA A 189 6.88 23.46 -9.97
N ASP A 190 7.75 23.62 -10.96
CA ASP A 190 7.56 23.11 -12.31
C ASP A 190 7.86 21.61 -12.28
N VAL A 191 6.89 20.81 -12.69
CA VAL A 191 7.00 19.35 -12.75
C VAL A 191 6.98 18.92 -14.20
N VAL A 192 7.96 18.12 -14.60
CA VAL A 192 8.05 17.52 -15.93
C VAL A 192 8.16 16.01 -15.77
N ALA A 193 7.17 15.27 -16.26
CA ALA A 193 7.21 13.81 -16.33
C ALA A 193 7.21 13.41 -17.81
N ASP A 194 8.36 12.94 -18.30
CA ASP A 194 8.52 12.46 -19.69
C ASP A 194 7.94 13.43 -20.75
N GLY A 195 8.28 14.71 -20.59
CA GLY A 195 7.85 15.81 -21.47
C GLY A 195 6.47 16.42 -21.17
N GLN A 196 5.65 15.79 -20.32
CA GLN A 196 4.39 16.38 -19.86
C GLN A 196 4.63 17.30 -18.66
N THR A 197 4.01 18.48 -18.65
CA THR A 197 4.31 19.54 -17.67
C THR A 197 3.11 19.89 -16.81
N THR A 198 3.34 20.15 -15.52
CA THR A 198 2.36 20.74 -14.61
C THR A 198 3.06 21.60 -13.56
N THR A 199 2.31 22.25 -12.66
CA THR A 199 2.88 23.00 -11.54
C THR A 199 2.23 22.60 -10.22
N THR A 200 2.97 22.63 -9.13
CA THR A 200 2.41 22.35 -7.81
C THR A 200 1.46 23.46 -7.32
N ASP A 201 0.40 23.06 -6.62
CA ASP A 201 -0.59 23.96 -6.03
C ASP A 201 -0.09 24.62 -4.73
N ALA A 202 -0.98 25.32 -4.01
CA ALA A 202 -0.63 26.00 -2.76
C ALA A 202 -0.22 25.04 -1.61
N ASN A 203 -0.62 23.77 -1.69
CA ASN A 203 -0.25 22.71 -0.75
C ASN A 203 0.95 21.89 -1.25
N GLY A 204 1.58 22.29 -2.35
CA GLY A 204 2.68 21.56 -2.96
C GLY A 204 2.25 20.31 -3.73
N PHE A 205 0.95 20.09 -3.93
CA PHE A 205 0.45 18.92 -4.66
C PHE A 205 0.55 19.10 -6.18
N PHE A 206 0.86 18.04 -6.90
CA PHE A 206 0.69 17.96 -8.34
C PHE A 206 0.13 16.60 -8.77
N SER A 207 -0.45 16.57 -9.98
CA SER A 207 -0.79 15.36 -10.72
C SER A 207 -0.53 15.62 -12.21
N VAL A 208 0.12 14.67 -12.89
CA VAL A 208 0.39 14.72 -14.34
C VAL A 208 0.27 13.33 -14.94
N LYS A 209 -0.42 13.24 -16.07
CA LYS A 209 -0.55 12.00 -16.85
C LYS A 209 0.47 11.96 -17.97
N THR A 210 1.06 10.81 -18.22
CA THR A 210 2.04 10.57 -19.29
C THR A 210 1.64 9.33 -20.09
N PRO A 211 1.90 9.29 -21.42
CA PRO A 211 1.72 8.06 -22.20
C PRO A 211 2.50 6.87 -21.61
N LEU A 212 2.02 5.64 -21.85
CA LEU A 212 2.72 4.43 -21.40
C LEU A 212 4.10 4.28 -22.08
N LYS A 213 5.14 4.05 -21.28
CA LYS A 213 6.53 3.77 -21.66
C LYS A 213 7.16 2.80 -20.65
N ASP A 214 8.30 2.22 -21.01
CA ASP A 214 9.06 1.35 -20.11
C ASP A 214 10.05 2.11 -19.22
N ARG A 215 10.24 3.42 -19.48
CA ARG A 215 11.13 4.30 -18.71
C ARG A 215 10.61 5.73 -18.74
N TYR A 216 10.65 6.38 -17.58
CA TYR A 216 10.23 7.75 -17.36
C TYR A 216 11.31 8.55 -16.65
N VAL A 217 11.40 9.84 -16.96
CA VAL A 217 12.18 10.82 -16.19
C VAL A 217 11.20 11.79 -15.57
N LEU A 218 11.20 11.87 -14.24
CA LEU A 218 10.44 12.85 -13.45
C LEU A 218 11.40 13.91 -12.96
N ASN A 219 11.23 15.15 -13.40
CA ASN A 219 11.94 16.32 -12.90
C ASN A 219 10.99 17.25 -12.14
N ILE A 220 11.46 17.79 -11.02
CA ILE A 220 10.77 18.82 -10.26
C ILE A 220 11.76 19.95 -10.00
N ALA A 221 11.43 21.14 -10.50
CA ALA A 221 12.29 22.31 -10.45
C ALA A 221 11.56 23.51 -9.83
N ARG A 222 12.27 24.29 -9.02
CA ARG A 222 11.77 25.54 -8.45
C ARG A 222 12.95 26.44 -8.12
N ALA A 223 12.91 27.70 -8.54
CA ALA A 223 13.94 28.66 -8.17
C ALA A 223 14.13 28.70 -6.64
N GLY A 224 15.39 28.67 -6.19
CA GLY A 224 15.73 28.54 -4.78
C GLY A 224 15.80 27.10 -4.25
N PHE A 225 15.52 26.08 -5.07
CA PHE A 225 15.69 24.66 -4.73
C PHE A 225 16.57 23.95 -5.76
N ALA A 226 17.30 22.92 -5.31
CA ALA A 226 18.03 22.03 -6.20
C ALA A 226 17.03 21.18 -7.00
N LEU A 227 17.40 20.84 -8.23
CA LEU A 227 16.62 19.93 -9.06
C LEU A 227 16.40 18.60 -8.32
N PHE A 228 15.13 18.21 -8.17
CA PHE A 228 14.79 16.85 -7.82
C PHE A 228 14.53 16.07 -9.11
N SER A 229 15.13 14.90 -9.26
CA SER A 229 14.83 14.02 -10.38
C SER A 229 14.88 12.55 -10.02
N ARG A 230 14.03 11.73 -10.65
CA ARG A 230 14.00 10.28 -10.55
C ARG A 230 13.71 9.64 -11.90
N VAL A 231 14.34 8.50 -12.14
CA VAL A 231 14.08 7.65 -13.30
C VAL A 231 13.40 6.38 -12.81
N VAL A 232 12.28 6.02 -13.44
CA VAL A 232 11.43 4.90 -13.01
C VAL A 232 10.81 4.19 -14.22
N ASP A 233 10.28 2.98 -14.04
CA ASP A 233 9.64 2.16 -15.07
C ASP A 233 8.10 2.24 -15.05
N SER A 234 7.52 2.96 -14.09
CA SER A 234 6.08 3.11 -13.95
C SER A 234 5.66 4.48 -13.38
N GLY A 235 4.36 4.79 -13.44
CA GLY A 235 3.84 6.02 -12.83
C GLY A 235 3.67 5.88 -11.33
N LEU A 236 4.08 6.90 -10.58
CA LEU A 236 4.08 6.88 -9.12
C LEU A 236 3.06 7.86 -8.54
N THR A 237 2.11 7.35 -7.78
CA THR A 237 1.06 8.14 -7.14
C THR A 237 1.27 8.29 -5.63
N GLY A 238 0.74 9.39 -5.08
CA GLY A 238 0.68 9.62 -3.63
C GLY A 238 2.02 9.77 -2.91
N GLN A 239 3.10 10.04 -3.64
CA GLN A 239 4.46 10.14 -3.08
C GLN A 239 4.73 11.51 -2.45
N THR A 240 5.69 11.57 -1.52
CA THR A 240 6.27 12.83 -1.06
C THR A 240 7.65 13.05 -1.66
N TRP A 241 7.85 14.21 -2.28
CA TRP A 241 9.05 14.58 -3.04
C TRP A 241 9.82 15.70 -2.32
N PRO A 242 10.85 15.38 -1.51
CA PRO A 242 11.58 16.38 -0.74
C PRO A 242 12.62 17.11 -1.60
N MET A 243 12.46 18.41 -1.77
CA MET A 243 13.41 19.28 -2.48
C MET A 243 14.40 19.94 -1.53
N VAL A 244 15.69 19.93 -1.89
CA VAL A 244 16.75 20.58 -1.13
C VAL A 244 16.74 22.09 -1.41
N LYS A 245 16.64 22.91 -0.36
CA LYS A 245 16.71 24.37 -0.51
C LYS A 245 18.14 24.83 -0.76
N THR A 246 18.31 25.78 -1.67
CA THR A 246 19.62 26.34 -2.06
C THR A 246 19.95 27.60 -1.26
N GLN A 247 21.24 27.87 -1.11
CA GLN A 247 21.74 29.19 -0.78
C GLN A 247 21.57 30.07 -2.01
N SER A 248 21.06 31.27 -1.83
CA SER A 248 20.88 32.24 -2.92
C SER A 248 21.69 33.50 -2.64
N GLU A 249 22.46 33.96 -3.62
CA GLU A 249 23.28 35.17 -3.53
C GLU A 249 23.23 35.98 -4.83
N THR A 250 23.15 37.31 -4.72
CA THR A 250 23.19 38.19 -5.89
C THR A 250 24.63 38.45 -6.31
N VAL A 251 24.96 38.16 -7.57
CA VAL A 251 26.31 38.23 -8.13
C VAL A 251 26.37 39.18 -9.34
N ASP A 252 27.53 39.77 -9.58
CA ASP A 252 27.81 40.56 -10.79
C ASP A 252 28.60 39.70 -11.79
N PRO A 253 27.99 39.25 -12.90
CA PRO A 253 28.64 38.37 -13.87
C PRO A 253 29.78 39.04 -14.66
N LYS A 254 29.96 40.36 -14.53
CA LYS A 254 31.08 41.09 -15.15
C LYS A 254 32.40 40.91 -14.40
N GLY A 255 32.35 40.54 -13.12
CA GLY A 255 33.51 40.22 -12.29
C GLY A 255 33.65 38.70 -12.08
N PRO A 256 34.79 38.24 -11.51
CA PRO A 256 34.90 36.87 -11.04
C PRO A 256 33.88 36.62 -9.91
N ILE A 257 33.31 35.42 -9.87
CA ILE A 257 32.32 35.01 -8.87
C ILE A 257 32.92 33.86 -8.06
N ASP A 258 32.94 34.03 -6.74
CA ASP A 258 33.38 33.02 -5.77
C ASP A 258 32.19 32.65 -4.86
N LEU A 259 31.71 31.42 -4.98
CA LEU A 259 30.61 30.91 -4.17
C LEU A 259 31.09 29.83 -3.23
N VAL A 260 30.55 29.83 -2.01
CA VAL A 260 30.74 28.76 -1.03
C VAL A 260 29.38 28.44 -0.42
N ASP A 261 29.00 27.17 -0.44
CA ASP A 261 27.81 26.73 0.26
C ASP A 261 28.05 26.78 1.78
N LYS A 262 27.29 27.62 2.47
CA LYS A 262 27.36 27.83 3.92
C LYS A 262 26.01 27.57 4.58
N ARG A 263 25.14 26.76 3.94
CA ARG A 263 23.80 26.51 4.48
C ARG A 263 23.88 25.87 5.87
N PRO A 264 23.02 26.27 6.83
CA PRO A 264 23.08 25.80 8.22
C PRO A 264 23.03 24.28 8.41
N GLU A 265 22.40 23.55 7.49
CA GLU A 265 22.33 22.09 7.52
C GLU A 265 23.70 21.42 7.35
N LEU A 266 24.63 22.03 6.61
CA LEU A 266 25.98 21.52 6.44
C LEU A 266 26.74 21.65 7.76
N GLU A 267 26.67 22.81 8.40
CA GLU A 267 27.27 23.05 9.72
C GLU A 267 26.72 22.08 10.76
N ARG A 268 25.39 21.88 10.79
CA ARG A 268 24.74 20.92 11.71
C ARG A 268 25.25 19.48 11.49
N LYS A 269 25.51 19.10 10.24
CA LYS A 269 26.05 17.80 9.85
C LYS A 269 27.59 17.74 9.88
N LYS A 270 28.26 18.85 10.21
CA LYS A 270 29.73 19.00 10.15
C LYS A 270 30.31 18.69 8.76
N LEU A 271 29.57 19.04 7.72
CA LEU A 271 29.98 18.93 6.32
C LEU A 271 30.52 20.26 5.83
N LYS A 272 31.53 20.22 4.95
CA LYS A 272 32.02 21.41 4.24
C LYS A 272 31.25 21.58 2.94
N GLY A 273 30.81 22.81 2.66
CA GLY A 273 30.16 23.12 1.41
C GLY A 273 31.11 23.25 0.24
N THR A 274 30.61 22.90 -0.94
CA THR A 274 31.31 23.05 -2.23
C THR A 274 31.68 24.51 -2.48
N ARG A 275 32.85 24.72 -3.10
CA ARG A 275 33.30 26.04 -3.56
C ARG A 275 33.36 26.07 -5.09
N ILE A 276 32.91 27.18 -5.65
CA ILE A 276 32.87 27.37 -7.11
C ILE A 276 33.47 28.73 -7.44
N HIS A 277 34.42 28.72 -8.38
CA HIS A 277 35.04 29.92 -8.92
C HIS A 277 34.71 30.04 -10.41
N VAL A 278 33.95 31.07 -10.75
CA VAL A 278 33.47 31.35 -12.10
C VAL A 278 34.23 32.57 -12.63
N PRO A 279 34.91 32.45 -13.80
CA PRO A 279 35.61 33.60 -14.39
C PRO A 279 34.66 34.74 -14.77
N ALA A 280 35.18 35.96 -14.81
CA ALA A 280 34.43 37.13 -15.28
C ALA A 280 33.93 36.96 -16.73
N ASN A 281 32.71 37.44 -17.02
CA ASN A 281 32.11 37.43 -18.35
C ASN A 281 32.02 36.03 -19.00
N SER A 282 31.82 35.00 -18.18
CA SER A 282 31.78 33.61 -18.62
C SER A 282 30.38 33.05 -18.83
N LEU A 283 29.33 33.78 -18.44
CA LEU A 283 27.95 33.29 -18.45
C LEU A 283 27.18 33.80 -19.68
N VAL A 284 26.36 32.93 -20.27
CA VAL A 284 25.43 33.22 -21.37
C VAL A 284 24.10 32.51 -21.18
N ASP A 285 23.02 33.04 -21.74
CA ASP A 285 21.72 32.38 -21.78
C ASP A 285 21.68 31.26 -22.85
N SER A 286 20.53 30.62 -23.03
CA SER A 286 20.33 29.57 -24.04
C SER A 286 20.47 30.03 -25.50
N ASN A 287 20.43 31.35 -25.75
CA ASN A 287 20.66 31.95 -27.07
C ASN A 287 22.11 32.42 -27.26
N GLY A 288 22.98 32.25 -26.25
CA GLY A 288 24.36 32.72 -26.27
C GLY A 288 24.52 34.20 -25.90
N ALA A 289 23.48 34.88 -25.39
CA ALA A 289 23.54 36.27 -24.98
C ALA A 289 24.11 36.42 -23.56
N ALA A 290 24.99 37.40 -23.36
CA ALA A 290 25.55 37.71 -22.05
C ALA A 290 24.51 38.39 -21.13
N PRO A 291 24.60 38.19 -19.79
CA PRO A 291 23.77 38.89 -18.82
C PRO A 291 23.84 40.41 -18.97
N THR A 292 22.69 41.06 -18.97
CA THR A 292 22.60 42.55 -19.01
C THR A 292 22.63 43.18 -17.61
N GLY A 293 22.38 42.40 -16.56
CA GLY A 293 22.33 42.83 -15.18
C GLY A 293 22.92 41.81 -14.20
N LYS A 294 22.71 42.05 -12.91
CA LYS A 294 23.09 41.11 -11.85
C LYS A 294 22.27 39.83 -11.96
N LEU A 295 22.89 38.73 -11.55
CA LEU A 295 22.24 37.42 -11.47
C LEU A 295 22.04 37.02 -10.02
N THR A 296 21.14 36.08 -9.78
CA THR A 296 21.04 35.31 -8.54
C THR A 296 21.67 33.94 -8.78
N ALA A 297 22.69 33.62 -8.01
CA ALA A 297 23.31 32.30 -7.95
C ALA A 297 22.58 31.45 -6.90
N HIS A 298 22.19 30.24 -7.26
CA HIS A 298 21.62 29.22 -6.39
C HIS A 298 22.64 28.09 -6.23
N LEU A 299 23.02 27.75 -5.00
CA LEU A 299 24.04 26.74 -4.70
C LEU A 299 23.57 25.79 -3.59
N ALA A 300 23.75 24.48 -3.78
CA ALA A 300 23.54 23.47 -2.74
C ALA A 300 24.46 22.26 -2.91
N THR A 301 25.30 21.99 -1.91
CA THR A 301 26.00 20.72 -1.72
C THR A 301 25.00 19.65 -1.31
N LEU A 302 24.87 18.61 -2.12
CA LEU A 302 23.87 17.57 -1.96
C LEU A 302 24.46 16.41 -1.15
N ASN A 303 23.71 15.94 -0.15
CA ASN A 303 24.07 14.76 0.62
C ASN A 303 23.61 13.50 -0.13
N ILE A 304 24.53 12.89 -0.89
CA ILE A 304 24.28 11.65 -1.64
C ILE A 304 23.86 10.48 -0.75
N ALA A 305 24.22 10.49 0.55
CA ALA A 305 23.79 9.48 1.51
C ALA A 305 22.29 9.58 1.85
N ASP A 306 21.69 10.77 1.71
CA ASP A 306 20.26 11.00 1.93
C ASP A 306 19.46 11.06 0.61
N GLY A 307 20.01 10.52 -0.49
CA GLY A 307 19.36 10.44 -1.79
C GLY A 307 19.09 11.80 -2.44
N GLU A 308 19.90 12.83 -2.14
CA GLU A 308 19.64 14.20 -2.62
C GLU A 308 20.03 14.44 -4.08
N ALA A 309 20.85 13.58 -4.67
CA ALA A 309 21.22 13.69 -6.07
C ALA A 309 20.03 13.34 -7.01
N PRO A 310 19.99 13.95 -8.20
CA PRO A 310 19.00 13.64 -9.22
C PRO A 310 19.30 12.31 -9.95
N GLY A 311 18.26 11.75 -10.56
CA GLY A 311 18.36 10.56 -11.39
C GLY A 311 18.43 9.26 -10.61
N ASP A 312 19.02 8.25 -11.25
CA ASP A 312 19.18 6.87 -10.79
C ASP A 312 20.62 6.37 -11.02
N TRP A 313 21.58 7.29 -10.97
CA TRP A 313 23.04 7.06 -11.08
C TRP A 313 23.55 6.51 -12.42
N GLY A 314 22.70 6.44 -13.45
CA GLY A 314 23.13 6.04 -14.79
C GLY A 314 23.84 7.15 -15.52
N ALA A 315 24.88 6.77 -16.25
CA ALA A 315 25.67 7.67 -17.05
C ALA A 315 25.80 7.18 -18.49
N MET A 316 26.15 8.12 -19.37
CA MET A 316 26.50 7.83 -20.76
C MET A 316 27.95 8.25 -21.01
N LEU A 317 28.78 7.29 -21.41
CA LEU A 317 30.17 7.52 -21.78
C LEU A 317 30.45 6.98 -23.18
N GLY A 318 30.89 7.86 -24.09
CA GLY A 318 31.21 7.45 -25.46
C GLY A 318 30.04 6.80 -26.22
N GLY A 319 28.80 7.06 -25.81
CA GLY A 319 27.58 6.45 -26.37
C GLY A 319 27.15 5.13 -25.72
N ASN A 320 27.91 4.62 -24.74
CA ASN A 320 27.53 3.43 -23.96
C ASN A 320 26.98 3.84 -22.60
N GLU A 321 25.99 3.08 -22.12
CA GLU A 321 25.49 3.19 -20.75
C GLU A 321 26.52 2.60 -19.76
N THR A 322 26.76 3.31 -18.66
CA THR A 322 27.54 2.89 -17.50
C THR A 322 26.85 3.44 -16.23
N ASN A 323 27.37 3.16 -15.05
CA ASN A 323 26.85 3.69 -13.79
C ASN A 323 27.92 4.39 -12.98
N LEU A 324 27.47 5.16 -11.99
CA LEU A 324 28.37 5.98 -11.18
C LEU A 324 28.37 5.57 -9.72
N ILE A 325 29.58 5.48 -9.18
CA ILE A 325 29.83 5.52 -7.74
C ILE A 325 30.31 6.93 -7.39
N SER A 326 29.49 7.60 -6.61
CA SER A 326 29.58 9.00 -6.29
C SER A 326 30.27 9.25 -4.97
N TYR A 327 31.10 10.30 -4.98
CA TYR A 327 31.82 10.77 -3.81
C TYR A 327 31.39 12.16 -3.34
N GLY A 328 30.52 12.81 -4.11
CA GLY A 328 29.90 14.08 -3.76
C GLY A 328 29.03 14.58 -4.90
N ALA A 329 28.08 15.45 -4.56
CA ALA A 329 27.28 16.15 -5.55
C ALA A 329 27.00 17.60 -5.11
N THR A 330 26.83 18.49 -6.07
CA THR A 330 26.48 19.88 -5.86
C THR A 330 25.54 20.36 -6.96
N PHE A 331 24.58 21.20 -6.61
CA PHE A 331 23.71 21.89 -7.54
C PHE A 331 24.14 23.34 -7.66
N ILE A 332 24.28 23.84 -8.90
CA ILE A 332 24.51 25.25 -9.17
C ILE A 332 23.65 25.73 -10.34
N GLU A 333 23.02 26.89 -10.16
CA GLU A 333 22.21 27.56 -11.17
C GLU A 333 22.34 29.08 -11.07
N PHE A 334 22.39 29.77 -12.20
CA PHE A 334 22.35 31.23 -12.25
C PHE A 334 21.09 31.70 -12.98
N ARG A 335 20.40 32.68 -12.42
CA ARG A 335 19.21 33.29 -13.04
C ARG A 335 19.23 34.81 -12.98
N ASP A 336 18.61 35.46 -13.95
CA ASP A 336 18.27 36.88 -13.82
C ASP A 336 16.92 37.10 -13.10
N ALA A 337 16.54 38.36 -12.92
CA ALA A 337 15.27 38.74 -12.28
C ALA A 337 14.02 38.30 -13.06
N ALA A 338 14.14 38.00 -14.36
CA ALA A 338 13.07 37.44 -15.18
C ALA A 338 13.00 35.91 -15.11
N GLY A 339 13.95 35.27 -14.43
CA GLY A 339 14.04 33.82 -14.28
C GLY A 339 14.79 33.11 -15.40
N VAL A 340 15.41 33.83 -16.34
CA VAL A 340 16.21 33.25 -17.43
C VAL A 340 17.44 32.57 -16.83
N LYS A 341 17.68 31.30 -17.18
CA LYS A 341 18.87 30.55 -16.76
C LYS A 341 20.10 30.98 -17.58
N TYR A 342 21.24 31.07 -16.92
CA TYR A 342 22.54 31.30 -17.55
C TYR A 342 23.51 30.16 -17.25
N ASN A 343 24.35 29.82 -18.22
CA ASN A 343 25.37 28.77 -18.13
C ASN A 343 26.72 29.26 -18.67
N LEU A 344 27.77 28.45 -18.57
CA LEU A 344 29.09 28.77 -19.12
C LEU A 344 29.02 28.90 -20.65
N ALA A 345 29.67 29.93 -21.17
CA ALA A 345 29.84 30.12 -22.60
C ALA A 345 30.66 28.97 -23.21
N PRO A 346 30.40 28.58 -24.47
CA PRO A 346 31.14 27.52 -25.14
C PRO A 346 32.66 27.72 -25.04
N GLY A 347 33.37 26.68 -24.57
CA GLY A 347 34.83 26.70 -24.41
C GLY A 347 35.33 27.39 -23.12
N VAL A 348 34.45 27.90 -22.28
CA VAL A 348 34.79 28.46 -20.96
C VAL A 348 34.59 27.41 -19.88
N GLU A 349 35.45 27.42 -18.86
CA GLU A 349 35.43 26.48 -17.75
C GLU A 349 35.38 27.23 -16.41
N ALA A 350 34.68 26.65 -15.43
CA ALA A 350 34.70 27.11 -14.03
C ALA A 350 35.41 26.10 -13.14
N ARG A 351 36.05 26.56 -12.06
CA ARG A 351 36.68 25.67 -11.07
C ARG A 351 35.66 25.24 -10.03
N VAL A 352 35.71 23.97 -9.66
CA VAL A 352 34.91 23.36 -8.59
C VAL A 352 35.84 22.69 -7.58
N GLU A 353 35.63 22.98 -6.30
CA GLU A 353 36.22 22.29 -5.16
C GLU A 353 35.09 21.63 -4.36
N MET A 354 34.92 20.32 -4.52
CA MET A 354 33.85 19.55 -3.89
C MET A 354 34.43 18.65 -2.79
N PHE A 355 34.01 18.85 -1.55
CA PHE A 355 34.50 18.03 -0.43
C PHE A 355 33.87 16.64 -0.45
N ALA A 356 34.70 15.61 -0.30
CA ALA A 356 34.21 14.25 -0.16
C ALA A 356 33.43 14.09 1.15
N LEU A 357 32.43 13.21 1.16
CA LEU A 357 31.68 12.91 2.38
C LEU A 357 32.57 12.26 3.46
N PRO A 358 32.32 12.54 4.75
CA PRO A 358 33.02 11.88 5.86
C PRO A 358 32.91 10.35 5.76
N GLY A 359 34.03 9.65 5.93
CA GLY A 359 34.12 8.19 5.80
C GLY A 359 34.65 7.70 4.45
N MET A 360 34.80 8.59 3.47
CA MET A 360 35.36 8.28 2.14
C MET A 360 36.82 8.71 2.03
N ALA A 361 37.64 8.26 2.99
CA ALA A 361 39.04 8.69 3.12
C ALA A 361 39.94 8.24 1.95
N ASP A 362 39.52 7.18 1.24
CA ASP A 362 40.24 6.58 0.10
C ASP A 362 39.55 6.89 -1.23
N ALA A 363 39.03 8.11 -1.39
CA ALA A 363 38.42 8.54 -2.65
C ALA A 363 39.42 8.38 -3.83
N PRO A 364 38.98 7.78 -4.95
CA PRO A 364 39.83 7.45 -6.07
C PRO A 364 40.36 8.71 -6.79
N ALA A 365 41.66 8.71 -7.10
CA ALA A 365 42.32 9.81 -7.79
C ALA A 365 41.82 10.03 -9.23
N ASN A 366 41.18 9.02 -9.83
CA ASN A 366 40.66 9.03 -11.20
C ASN A 366 39.16 9.40 -11.31
N ALA A 367 38.55 9.95 -10.25
CA ALA A 367 37.19 10.47 -10.36
C ALA A 367 37.09 11.56 -11.45
N ARG A 368 35.91 11.72 -12.04
CA ARG A 368 35.62 12.78 -13.01
C ARG A 368 34.42 13.59 -12.55
N PHE A 369 34.30 14.80 -13.05
CA PHE A 369 33.07 15.56 -12.88
C PHE A 369 32.06 15.18 -13.95
N TRP A 370 30.83 14.89 -13.53
CA TRP A 370 29.70 14.67 -14.44
C TRP A 370 28.62 15.71 -14.20
N SER A 371 27.83 15.96 -15.23
CA SER A 371 26.67 16.84 -15.22
C SER A 371 25.42 16.03 -15.51
N TYR A 372 24.37 16.23 -14.70
CA TYR A 372 23.08 15.59 -14.92
C TYR A 372 22.35 16.23 -16.10
N ASP A 373 21.88 15.43 -17.05
CA ASP A 373 21.03 15.86 -18.14
C ASP A 373 19.55 15.60 -17.80
N GLU A 374 18.79 16.69 -17.64
CA GLU A 374 17.38 16.64 -17.27
C GLU A 374 16.50 16.00 -18.36
N ALA A 375 16.93 16.01 -19.63
CA ALA A 375 16.09 15.58 -20.75
C ALA A 375 16.06 14.05 -20.92
N ASP A 376 17.21 13.39 -20.76
CA ASP A 376 17.31 11.92 -20.88
C ASP A 376 17.50 11.22 -19.52
N GLY A 377 17.81 11.98 -18.47
CA GLY A 377 17.97 11.51 -17.12
C GLY A 377 19.30 10.80 -16.85
N PHE A 378 20.30 10.98 -17.72
CA PHE A 378 21.64 10.41 -17.57
C PHE A 378 22.68 11.46 -17.12
N TRP A 379 23.68 11.00 -16.38
CA TRP A 379 24.90 11.76 -16.12
C TRP A 379 25.82 11.73 -17.35
N LYS A 380 26.45 12.87 -17.66
CA LYS A 380 27.36 13.04 -18.79
C LYS A 380 28.68 13.63 -18.32
N GLU A 381 29.79 13.15 -18.86
CA GLU A 381 31.12 13.64 -18.49
C GLU A 381 31.21 15.17 -18.76
N SER A 382 31.63 15.92 -17.74
CA SER A 382 31.64 17.39 -17.74
C SER A 382 33.03 18.00 -17.55
N GLY A 383 33.97 17.24 -16.97
CA GLY A 383 35.38 17.63 -16.88
C GLY A 383 36.22 16.78 -15.93
N ASP A 384 37.48 17.18 -15.77
CA ASP A 384 38.46 16.46 -14.94
C ASP A 384 38.24 16.78 -13.45
N GLY A 385 38.24 15.76 -12.58
CA GLY A 385 38.09 15.91 -11.13
C GLY A 385 39.21 15.21 -10.37
N ASN A 386 40.28 15.92 -10.00
CA ASN A 386 41.39 15.29 -9.29
C ASN A 386 41.13 15.30 -7.77
N PHE A 387 41.18 14.15 -7.13
CA PHE A 387 41.08 14.09 -5.67
C PHE A 387 42.38 14.59 -5.00
N SER A 388 42.24 15.52 -4.07
CA SER A 388 43.33 16.05 -3.25
C SER A 388 43.20 15.55 -1.80
N VAL A 389 44.10 14.65 -1.41
CA VAL A 389 44.16 14.11 -0.04
C VAL A 389 44.42 15.22 0.99
N ALA A 390 45.16 16.26 0.63
CA ALA A 390 45.51 17.36 1.54
C ALA A 390 44.31 18.22 1.94
N SER A 391 43.41 18.51 0.99
CA SER A 391 42.18 19.28 1.23
C SER A 391 40.98 18.39 1.57
N GLY A 392 41.02 17.10 1.20
CA GLY A 392 39.90 16.16 1.31
C GLY A 392 38.79 16.48 0.30
N SER A 393 39.15 17.00 -0.88
CA SER A 393 38.22 17.47 -1.90
C SER A 393 38.63 17.03 -3.31
N PHE A 394 37.65 16.96 -4.19
CA PHE A 394 37.83 16.87 -5.63
C PHE A 394 37.98 18.28 -6.19
N GLU A 395 39.10 18.53 -6.85
CA GLU A 395 39.44 19.82 -7.45
C GLU A 395 39.58 19.66 -8.96
N GLY A 396 38.91 20.54 -9.70
CA GLY A 396 39.01 20.51 -11.14
C GLY A 396 38.10 21.53 -11.81
N LYS A 397 37.74 21.26 -13.05
CA LYS A 397 37.01 22.21 -13.89
C LYS A 397 35.81 21.56 -14.54
N VAL A 398 34.75 22.34 -14.70
CA VAL A 398 33.51 21.95 -15.37
C VAL A 398 33.23 22.86 -16.54
N LYS A 399 32.55 22.33 -17.56
CA LYS A 399 32.17 23.04 -18.78
C LYS A 399 30.70 23.46 -18.78
N HIS A 400 29.93 23.00 -17.80
CA HIS A 400 28.49 23.24 -17.72
C HIS A 400 28.00 23.24 -16.27
N PHE A 401 27.04 24.11 -15.95
CA PHE A 401 26.34 24.16 -14.67
C PHE A 401 25.00 23.43 -14.72
N SER A 402 24.81 22.57 -13.72
CA SER A 402 23.62 21.76 -13.48
C SER A 402 23.74 21.22 -12.05
N THR A 403 23.18 20.04 -11.76
CA THR A 403 23.81 19.20 -10.75
C THR A 403 25.11 18.61 -11.30
N ILE A 404 26.18 18.75 -10.54
CA ILE A 404 27.52 18.25 -10.82
C ILE A 404 27.87 17.23 -9.73
N ASN A 405 28.46 16.10 -10.09
CA ASN A 405 28.93 15.07 -9.16
C ASN A 405 30.42 14.78 -9.38
N ALA A 406 31.10 14.16 -8.41
CA ALA A 406 32.49 13.72 -8.51
C ALA A 406 32.55 12.20 -8.33
N ASP A 407 32.64 11.48 -9.45
CA ASP A 407 32.24 10.07 -9.50
C ASP A 407 33.22 9.21 -10.32
N VAL A 408 33.20 7.90 -10.06
CA VAL A 408 33.90 6.87 -10.83
C VAL A 408 32.89 5.97 -11.54
N GLU A 409 33.25 5.59 -12.77
CA GLU A 409 32.51 4.64 -13.60
C GLU A 409 32.49 3.25 -12.95
N ASN A 410 31.33 2.62 -12.95
CA ASN A 410 31.12 1.25 -12.50
C ASN A 410 30.69 0.39 -13.68
N ASP A 411 31.53 -0.57 -14.05
CA ASP A 411 31.30 -1.46 -15.19
C ASP A 411 30.91 -2.90 -14.76
N ASP A 412 30.70 -3.13 -13.45
CA ASP A 412 30.36 -4.43 -12.87
C ASP A 412 28.97 -4.45 -12.22
N ASP A 413 28.01 -3.75 -12.79
CA ASP A 413 26.68 -3.61 -12.19
C ASP A 413 26.00 -4.94 -11.91
N ALA A 414 25.42 -5.07 -10.73
CA ALA A 414 24.50 -6.11 -10.33
C ALA A 414 23.12 -5.51 -10.04
N CYS A 415 22.13 -6.38 -9.90
CA CYS A 415 20.78 -5.99 -9.54
C CYS A 415 20.10 -7.05 -8.68
N LEU A 416 19.13 -6.61 -7.87
CA LEU A 416 18.25 -7.45 -7.08
C LEU A 416 16.84 -7.43 -7.67
N LYS A 417 16.22 -8.61 -7.73
CA LYS A 417 14.80 -8.83 -8.00
C LYS A 417 14.08 -8.84 -6.65
N ALA A 418 13.51 -7.71 -6.25
CA ALA A 418 12.90 -7.53 -4.94
C ALA A 418 11.43 -7.96 -4.97
N MET A 419 11.13 -9.13 -4.40
CA MET A 419 9.77 -9.63 -4.22
C MET A 419 9.19 -9.18 -2.88
N ILE A 420 8.00 -8.58 -2.89
CA ILE A 420 7.28 -8.21 -1.67
C ILE A 420 6.22 -9.25 -1.31
N TYR A 421 6.25 -9.79 -0.08
CA TYR A 421 5.37 -10.90 0.30
C TYR A 421 5.07 -10.94 1.82
N PRO A 422 3.82 -11.21 2.29
CA PRO A 422 2.51 -11.05 1.65
C PRO A 422 2.00 -9.62 1.89
N PRO A 423 1.56 -8.95 0.83
CA PRO A 423 2.42 -7.96 0.21
C PRO A 423 2.48 -6.72 1.08
N ILE A 424 3.70 -6.32 1.43
CA ILE A 424 3.99 -4.95 1.85
C ILE A 424 3.23 -4.00 0.90
N PRO A 425 2.51 -2.99 1.37
CA PRO A 425 1.76 -2.11 0.48
C PRO A 425 2.65 -1.54 -0.62
N THR A 426 2.14 -1.50 -1.86
CA THR A 426 2.86 -0.83 -2.95
C THR A 426 2.90 0.69 -2.71
N GLY A 427 3.88 1.37 -3.29
CA GLY A 427 4.18 2.79 -3.07
C GLY A 427 5.16 3.06 -1.93
N VAL A 428 5.64 2.04 -1.20
CA VAL A 428 6.74 2.19 -0.23
C VAL A 428 8.06 2.43 -0.94
N LYS A 429 8.97 3.17 -0.32
CA LYS A 429 10.30 3.45 -0.86
C LYS A 429 11.30 2.47 -0.27
N LEU A 430 12.13 1.88 -1.12
CA LEU A 430 13.29 1.09 -0.73
C LEU A 430 14.54 1.95 -0.84
N ARG A 431 15.28 2.05 0.26
CA ARG A 431 16.62 2.63 0.29
C ARG A 431 17.66 1.52 0.40
N VAL A 432 18.67 1.61 -0.44
CA VAL A 432 19.85 0.72 -0.44
C VAL A 432 21.05 1.53 0.06
N THR A 433 21.73 1.02 1.08
CA THR A 433 22.96 1.61 1.63
C THR A 433 24.05 0.54 1.77
N SER A 434 25.32 0.96 1.83
CA SER A 434 26.44 0.05 2.07
C SER A 434 27.57 0.78 2.80
N ALA A 435 28.49 0.01 3.39
CA ALA A 435 29.77 0.55 3.82
C ALA A 435 30.76 0.71 2.65
N ALA A 436 30.50 0.09 1.49
CA ALA A 436 31.37 0.13 0.31
C ALA A 436 31.25 1.42 -0.51
N PHE A 437 30.15 2.14 -0.38
CA PHE A 437 29.87 3.39 -1.10
C PHE A 437 29.01 4.32 -0.22
N ALA A 438 29.13 5.64 -0.38
CA ALA A 438 28.36 6.58 0.46
C ALA A 438 26.99 6.95 -0.10
N GLN A 439 26.75 6.81 -1.41
CA GLN A 439 25.45 7.15 -1.99
C GLN A 439 24.37 6.18 -1.52
N SER A 440 23.15 6.67 -1.35
CA SER A 440 21.99 5.77 -1.28
C SER A 440 21.33 5.64 -2.64
N PHE A 441 20.84 4.44 -2.93
CA PHE A 441 19.94 4.19 -4.04
C PHE A 441 18.51 4.16 -3.50
N GLU A 442 17.58 4.79 -4.20
CA GLU A 442 16.18 4.86 -3.79
C GLU A 442 15.26 4.38 -4.92
N PHE A 443 14.37 3.47 -4.57
CA PHE A 443 13.38 2.88 -5.49
C PHE A 443 12.00 3.00 -4.86
N VAL A 444 10.95 3.09 -5.67
CA VAL A 444 9.57 2.94 -5.18
C VAL A 444 9.11 1.55 -5.56
N LEU A 445 8.63 0.78 -4.58
CA LEU A 445 8.12 -0.57 -4.80
C LEU A 445 6.65 -0.48 -5.21
N ASP A 446 6.34 -0.60 -6.48
CA ASP A 446 5.02 -0.36 -7.06
C ASP A 446 4.32 -1.65 -7.55
N ALA A 447 5.04 -2.77 -7.59
CA ALA A 447 4.56 -4.07 -8.02
C ALA A 447 4.96 -5.18 -7.04
N GLY A 448 4.43 -6.39 -7.27
CA GLY A 448 4.78 -7.57 -6.47
C GLY A 448 6.26 -7.96 -6.58
N ILE A 449 6.89 -7.64 -7.71
CA ILE A 449 8.33 -7.71 -7.94
C ILE A 449 8.80 -6.36 -8.44
N ASN A 450 9.96 -5.92 -7.97
CA ASN A 450 10.56 -4.65 -8.33
C ASN A 450 12.03 -4.85 -8.68
N GLY A 451 12.54 -4.07 -9.62
CA GLY A 451 13.95 -4.01 -9.95
C GLY A 451 14.70 -3.10 -8.99
N VAL A 452 15.82 -3.57 -8.45
CA VAL A 452 16.78 -2.77 -7.67
C VAL A 452 18.11 -2.87 -8.38
N TYR A 453 18.41 -1.88 -9.21
CA TYR A 453 19.43 -1.98 -10.25
C TYR A 453 20.59 -1.02 -10.02
N ARG A 454 21.66 -1.18 -10.84
CA ARG A 454 22.86 -0.33 -10.83
C ARG A 454 23.60 -0.34 -9.49
N LEU A 455 23.55 -1.49 -8.82
CA LEU A 455 24.30 -1.72 -7.59
C LEU A 455 25.67 -2.30 -7.97
N PRO A 456 26.75 -2.04 -7.23
CA PRO A 456 28.02 -2.75 -7.43
C PRO A 456 27.85 -4.26 -7.25
N ALA A 457 28.53 -5.07 -8.07
CA ALA A 457 28.52 -6.53 -7.89
C ALA A 457 29.22 -6.98 -6.59
N ASN A 458 28.83 -8.17 -6.14
CA ASN A 458 29.39 -8.90 -4.99
C ASN A 458 29.49 -8.05 -3.71
N THR A 459 28.61 -7.08 -3.54
CA THR A 459 28.66 -6.09 -2.48
C THR A 459 27.55 -6.32 -1.48
N ASP A 460 27.88 -6.27 -0.18
CA ASP A 460 26.89 -6.35 0.88
C ASP A 460 26.17 -5.01 1.02
N VAL A 461 24.84 -5.05 0.92
CA VAL A 461 23.97 -3.88 1.00
C VAL A 461 22.90 -4.07 2.06
N GLN A 462 22.57 -3.00 2.76
CA GLN A 462 21.46 -2.93 3.69
C GLN A 462 20.22 -2.39 2.95
N LEU A 463 19.08 -3.05 3.15
CA LEU A 463 17.81 -2.69 2.54
C LEU A 463 16.83 -2.17 3.61
N GLU A 464 16.37 -0.94 3.45
CA GLU A 464 15.48 -0.25 4.40
C GLU A 464 14.24 0.27 3.69
N LEU A 465 13.06 0.03 4.27
CA LEU A 465 11.80 0.51 3.71
C LEU A 465 11.32 1.79 4.42
N PHE A 466 10.72 2.68 3.63
CA PHE A 466 10.10 3.92 4.06
C PHE A 466 8.69 4.02 3.48
N LYS A 467 7.79 4.65 4.21
CA LYS A 467 6.44 4.98 3.72
C LYS A 467 6.52 6.10 2.67
N PRO A 468 5.45 6.34 1.88
CA PRO A 468 5.41 7.44 0.92
C PRO A 468 5.73 8.84 1.49
N ASP A 469 5.47 9.04 2.80
CA ASP A 469 5.77 10.27 3.55
C ASP A 469 7.24 10.37 4.04
N ASN A 470 8.10 9.42 3.66
CA ASN A 470 9.49 9.25 4.07
C ASN A 470 9.71 8.84 5.55
N SER A 471 8.67 8.48 6.30
CA SER A 471 8.85 7.85 7.62
C SER A 471 9.29 6.39 7.48
N ALA A 472 10.06 5.87 8.44
CA ALA A 472 10.51 4.48 8.40
C ALA A 472 9.33 3.50 8.40
N TYR A 473 9.46 2.43 7.60
CA TYR A 473 8.54 1.31 7.59
C TYR A 473 9.10 0.19 8.49
N PRO A 474 8.55 -0.02 9.70
CA PRO A 474 9.13 -0.94 10.67
C PRO A 474 8.79 -2.41 10.35
N GLY A 475 9.61 -3.32 10.89
CA GLY A 475 9.27 -4.75 10.95
C GLY A 475 9.32 -5.47 9.61
N VAL A 476 10.37 -5.22 8.81
CA VAL A 476 10.62 -5.91 7.55
C VAL A 476 11.78 -6.88 7.74
N LEU A 477 11.63 -8.10 7.22
CA LEU A 477 12.63 -9.15 7.18
C LEU A 477 13.07 -9.34 5.73
N LEU A 478 14.37 -9.48 5.52
CA LEU A 478 14.93 -9.88 4.23
C LEU A 478 15.22 -11.37 4.22
N GLU A 479 14.87 -12.04 3.13
CA GLU A 479 15.04 -13.47 2.96
C GLU A 479 15.56 -13.75 1.54
N GLU A 480 16.56 -14.62 1.40
CA GLU A 480 16.89 -15.24 0.09
C GLU A 480 16.16 -16.58 -0.07
N VAL A 481 15.97 -17.24 1.08
CA VAL A 481 15.21 -18.46 1.25
C VAL A 481 14.00 -18.17 2.13
N PRO A 482 12.78 -18.51 1.69
CA PRO A 482 11.56 -18.20 2.42
C PRO A 482 11.59 -18.67 3.87
N GLY A 483 11.17 -17.79 4.79
CA GLY A 483 11.13 -18.09 6.22
C GLY A 483 12.50 -18.18 6.89
N VAL A 484 13.59 -17.81 6.20
CA VAL A 484 14.95 -17.72 6.75
C VAL A 484 15.43 -16.27 6.66
N PRO A 485 15.19 -15.45 7.71
CA PRO A 485 15.62 -14.07 7.72
C PRO A 485 17.14 -13.93 7.68
N LEU A 486 17.63 -13.00 6.86
CA LEU A 486 19.01 -12.58 6.79
C LEU A 486 19.38 -11.78 8.04
N THR A 487 20.59 -12.01 8.54
CA THR A 487 21.08 -11.30 9.73
C THR A 487 21.28 -9.83 9.39
N GLY A 488 20.69 -8.95 10.20
CA GLY A 488 20.85 -7.50 10.05
C GLY A 488 20.21 -6.91 8.81
N ASN A 489 19.37 -7.67 8.08
CA ASN A 489 18.75 -7.19 6.83
C ASN A 489 19.80 -6.79 5.76
N ILE A 490 20.91 -7.53 5.71
CA ILE A 490 22.00 -7.35 4.76
C ILE A 490 21.91 -8.46 3.70
N VAL A 491 22.02 -8.08 2.42
CA VAL A 491 22.02 -9.00 1.28
C VAL A 491 23.23 -8.68 0.38
N ASN A 492 23.86 -9.71 -0.17
CA ASN A 492 24.91 -9.53 -1.17
C ASN A 492 24.30 -9.37 -2.57
N THR A 493 24.74 -8.38 -3.35
CA THR A 493 24.18 -8.07 -4.68
C THR A 493 24.42 -9.16 -5.73
N GLY A 494 25.37 -10.06 -5.51
CA GLY A 494 25.65 -11.18 -6.41
C GLY A 494 26.52 -10.83 -7.61
N LEU A 495 26.54 -11.71 -8.61
CA LEU A 495 27.37 -11.55 -9.80
C LEU A 495 26.93 -10.35 -10.66
N PRO A 496 27.85 -9.77 -11.45
CA PRO A 496 27.49 -8.71 -12.38
C PRO A 496 26.49 -9.20 -13.43
N ILE A 497 25.65 -8.28 -13.89
CA ILE A 497 24.72 -8.46 -15.01
C ILE A 497 25.53 -8.94 -16.23
N PRO A 498 25.07 -9.98 -16.95
CA PRO A 498 25.78 -10.47 -18.13
C PRO A 498 25.98 -9.38 -19.19
N ALA A 499 27.17 -9.36 -19.80
CA ALA A 499 27.52 -8.40 -20.83
C ALA A 499 26.47 -8.35 -21.97
N GLY A 500 26.09 -7.13 -22.38
CA GLY A 500 25.10 -6.88 -23.43
C GLY A 500 23.64 -6.80 -22.93
N GLN A 501 23.39 -7.01 -21.64
CA GLN A 501 22.09 -6.69 -21.03
C GLN A 501 22.10 -5.26 -20.46
N SER A 502 20.91 -4.66 -20.34
CA SER A 502 20.78 -3.30 -19.79
C SER A 502 20.96 -3.30 -18.27
N SER A 503 21.67 -2.28 -17.77
CA SER A 503 21.73 -1.97 -16.33
C SER A 503 20.41 -1.40 -15.79
N PHE A 504 19.41 -1.18 -16.65
CA PHE A 504 18.00 -0.96 -16.32
C PHE A 504 17.17 -2.18 -16.81
N PRO A 505 17.26 -3.33 -16.13
CA PRO A 505 16.62 -4.55 -16.58
C PRO A 505 15.10 -4.40 -16.57
N SER A 506 14.43 -4.92 -17.61
CA SER A 506 12.97 -4.92 -17.68
C SER A 506 12.35 -6.01 -16.81
N GLU A 507 11.13 -5.78 -16.31
CA GLU A 507 10.34 -6.81 -15.63
C GLU A 507 10.19 -8.06 -16.52
N PRO A 508 10.48 -9.27 -16.02
CA PRO A 508 10.53 -9.67 -14.60
C PRO A 508 11.92 -9.68 -13.96
N TYR A 509 12.87 -8.91 -14.50
CA TYR A 509 14.20 -8.73 -13.92
C TYR A 509 14.99 -10.05 -13.80
N GLU A 510 14.89 -10.91 -14.82
CA GLU A 510 15.57 -12.22 -14.86
C GLU A 510 17.09 -12.20 -14.60
N PRO A 511 17.89 -11.20 -15.03
CA PRO A 511 19.31 -11.18 -14.66
C PRO A 511 19.56 -10.91 -13.18
N CYS A 512 18.56 -10.45 -12.43
CA CYS A 512 18.73 -9.96 -11.08
C CYS A 512 18.59 -11.08 -10.04
N LYS A 513 19.42 -11.00 -9.00
CA LYS A 513 19.38 -11.95 -7.87
C LYS A 513 18.10 -11.74 -7.05
N LEU A 514 17.37 -12.80 -6.77
CA LEU A 514 16.15 -12.70 -5.97
C LEU A 514 16.43 -12.33 -4.51
N VAL A 515 15.65 -11.38 -4.00
CA VAL A 515 15.53 -11.08 -2.57
C VAL A 515 14.04 -10.93 -2.21
N ILE A 516 13.64 -11.44 -1.05
CA ILE A 516 12.26 -11.39 -0.56
C ILE A 516 12.20 -10.40 0.60
N LEU A 517 11.26 -9.48 0.54
CA LEU A 517 10.92 -8.52 1.58
C LEU A 517 9.61 -8.96 2.24
N ARG A 518 9.67 -9.29 3.53
CA ARG A 518 8.53 -9.82 4.29
C ARG A 518 8.21 -8.98 5.51
N GLU A 519 6.94 -8.69 5.76
CA GLU A 519 6.53 -8.12 7.05
C GLU A 519 6.75 -9.17 8.16
N ALA A 520 7.51 -8.83 9.20
CA ALA A 520 7.79 -9.69 10.35
C ALA A 520 6.50 -10.16 11.06
N ASN A 521 5.44 -9.37 10.98
CA ASN A 521 4.12 -9.65 11.54
C ASN A 521 3.07 -9.87 10.44
N ALA A 522 3.48 -10.48 9.33
CA ALA A 522 2.67 -10.60 8.13
C ALA A 522 1.21 -11.05 8.39
N PRO A 523 0.23 -10.40 7.74
CA PRO A 523 -1.15 -10.87 7.74
C PRO A 523 -1.24 -12.32 7.23
N THR A 524 -1.97 -13.19 7.93
CA THR A 524 -2.23 -14.55 7.42
C THR A 524 -3.36 -14.53 6.40
N ALA A 525 -3.17 -15.21 5.26
CA ALA A 525 -4.00 -15.03 4.06
C ALA A 525 -5.48 -15.44 4.21
N ASN A 526 -5.86 -16.15 5.27
CA ASN A 526 -7.22 -16.66 5.49
C ASN A 526 -8.02 -15.89 6.56
N ALA A 527 -7.54 -14.73 7.01
CA ALA A 527 -8.05 -14.08 8.23
C ALA A 527 -8.85 -12.80 8.02
N PHE A 528 -8.88 -12.18 6.83
CA PHE A 528 -9.54 -10.87 6.64
C PHE A 528 -10.91 -11.02 5.99
N LEU A 529 -11.86 -10.21 6.47
CA LEU A 529 -13.27 -10.20 6.03
C LEU A 529 -13.93 -11.60 5.91
N ALA A 530 -13.48 -12.58 6.70
CA ALA A 530 -13.98 -13.95 6.71
C ALA A 530 -14.73 -14.35 8.00
N PHE A 531 -14.72 -13.53 9.06
CA PHE A 531 -15.36 -13.77 10.35
C PHE A 531 -16.86 -14.12 10.24
N LYS A 532 -17.60 -13.41 9.38
CA LYS A 532 -19.02 -13.72 9.09
C LYS A 532 -19.19 -14.81 8.02
N GLY A 533 -18.13 -15.56 7.73
CA GLY A 533 -18.03 -16.49 6.61
C GLY A 533 -17.65 -15.79 5.30
N VAL A 534 -17.11 -16.56 4.35
CA VAL A 534 -16.81 -16.07 2.99
C VAL A 534 -17.99 -16.25 2.02
N GLY A 535 -19.03 -16.98 2.43
CA GLY A 535 -20.18 -17.34 1.60
C GLY A 535 -19.84 -18.24 0.41
N ASN A 536 -20.83 -18.52 -0.44
CA ASN A 536 -20.65 -19.21 -1.72
C ASN A 536 -21.68 -18.75 -2.75
N LEU A 537 -21.50 -19.17 -4.01
CA LEU A 537 -22.35 -18.76 -5.12
C LEU A 537 -23.84 -19.10 -4.91
N ALA A 538 -24.15 -20.28 -4.36
CA ALA A 538 -25.54 -20.69 -4.13
C ALA A 538 -26.22 -19.78 -3.09
N GLN A 539 -25.51 -19.45 -2.00
CA GLN A 539 -25.99 -18.50 -0.98
C GLN A 539 -26.22 -17.11 -1.56
N ALA A 540 -25.28 -16.59 -2.36
CA ALA A 540 -25.43 -15.28 -2.99
C ALA A 540 -26.63 -15.22 -3.95
N ASN A 541 -26.80 -16.26 -4.78
CA ASN A 541 -27.91 -16.33 -5.72
C ASN A 541 -29.27 -16.44 -5.03
N GLY A 542 -29.37 -17.25 -3.97
CA GLY A 542 -30.59 -17.33 -3.16
C GLY A 542 -30.89 -16.03 -2.43
N TYR A 543 -29.87 -15.37 -1.86
CA TYR A 543 -30.01 -14.04 -1.27
C TYR A 543 -30.56 -13.03 -2.27
N TYR A 544 -29.96 -12.91 -3.46
CA TYR A 544 -30.42 -11.99 -4.50
C TYR A 544 -31.82 -12.29 -5.01
N SER A 545 -32.18 -13.56 -5.15
CA SER A 545 -33.54 -13.95 -5.53
C SER A 545 -34.57 -13.51 -4.49
N ALA A 546 -34.18 -13.47 -3.22
CA ALA A 546 -35.06 -13.06 -2.12
C ALA A 546 -35.12 -11.53 -1.92
N VAL A 547 -34.01 -10.79 -2.09
CA VAL A 547 -33.99 -9.32 -1.92
C VAL A 547 -34.34 -8.52 -3.17
N ASP A 548 -34.31 -9.13 -4.36
CA ASP A 548 -34.68 -8.54 -5.65
C ASP A 548 -35.55 -9.51 -6.47
N PRO A 549 -36.75 -9.88 -5.98
CA PRO A 549 -37.56 -10.94 -6.58
C PRO A 549 -38.06 -10.64 -8.00
N ASN A 550 -38.03 -9.37 -8.40
CA ASN A 550 -38.46 -8.90 -9.72
C ASN A 550 -37.28 -8.59 -10.67
N ASN A 551 -36.04 -8.92 -10.28
CA ASN A 551 -34.82 -8.68 -11.07
C ASN A 551 -34.66 -7.22 -11.54
N LYS A 552 -34.96 -6.26 -10.67
CA LYS A 552 -34.87 -4.82 -10.99
C LYS A 552 -33.46 -4.25 -10.79
N ARG A 553 -32.53 -5.02 -10.24
CA ARG A 553 -31.19 -4.58 -9.81
C ARG A 553 -30.10 -5.41 -10.47
N LEU A 554 -30.32 -5.83 -11.72
CA LEU A 554 -29.36 -6.65 -12.47
C LEU A 554 -28.13 -5.87 -12.96
N THR A 555 -28.24 -4.54 -13.07
CA THR A 555 -27.13 -3.65 -13.38
C THR A 555 -27.09 -2.46 -12.43
N LEU A 556 -25.94 -1.81 -12.33
CA LEU A 556 -25.76 -0.63 -11.50
C LEU A 556 -26.73 0.50 -11.89
N GLY A 557 -26.95 0.71 -13.19
CA GLY A 557 -27.92 1.69 -13.69
C GLY A 557 -29.37 1.33 -13.37
N ALA A 558 -29.73 0.05 -13.45
CA ALA A 558 -31.06 -0.40 -13.04
C ALA A 558 -31.29 -0.17 -11.53
N TRP A 559 -30.26 -0.40 -10.72
CA TRP A 559 -30.28 -0.11 -9.29
C TRP A 559 -30.42 1.39 -9.00
N TRP A 560 -29.70 2.25 -9.71
CA TRP A 560 -29.84 3.71 -9.59
C TRP A 560 -31.27 4.17 -9.91
N ASN A 561 -31.84 3.64 -11.00
CA ASN A 561 -33.19 3.98 -11.42
C ASN A 561 -34.25 3.55 -10.38
N GLU A 562 -34.15 2.33 -9.84
CA GLU A 562 -35.09 1.84 -8.82
C GLU A 562 -35.01 2.64 -7.51
N ASN A 563 -33.82 3.18 -7.20
CA ASN A 563 -33.60 3.99 -6.00
C ASN A 563 -33.83 5.50 -6.23
N GLY A 564 -34.02 5.94 -7.48
CA GLY A 564 -34.37 7.32 -7.82
C GLY A 564 -33.18 8.29 -7.87
N PHE A 565 -31.97 7.82 -8.19
CA PHE A 565 -30.83 8.69 -8.45
C PHE A 565 -31.03 9.47 -9.76
N THR A 566 -30.72 10.77 -9.74
CA THR A 566 -30.74 11.63 -10.93
C THR A 566 -29.34 12.14 -11.22
N PHE A 567 -28.90 12.09 -12.48
CA PHE A 567 -27.52 12.38 -12.87
C PHE A 567 -27.43 13.66 -13.69
N ASP A 568 -26.33 14.38 -13.55
CA ASP A 568 -25.95 15.45 -14.48
C ASP A 568 -25.30 14.89 -15.76
N ALA A 569 -24.92 15.79 -16.67
CA ALA A 569 -24.26 15.43 -17.93
C ALA A 569 -22.88 14.76 -17.74
N SER A 570 -22.25 14.92 -16.57
CA SER A 570 -20.99 14.26 -16.22
C SER A 570 -21.20 12.88 -15.59
N GLY A 571 -22.46 12.44 -15.42
CA GLY A 571 -22.79 11.18 -14.78
C GLY A 571 -22.59 11.19 -13.27
N VAL A 572 -22.66 12.37 -12.64
CA VAL A 572 -22.64 12.51 -11.17
C VAL A 572 -24.08 12.69 -10.66
N PRO A 573 -24.51 11.95 -9.62
CA PRO A 573 -25.79 12.21 -8.97
C PRO A 573 -25.92 13.64 -8.45
N THR A 574 -27.04 14.29 -8.77
CA THR A 574 -27.36 15.67 -8.35
C THR A 574 -28.27 15.73 -7.13
N ASN A 575 -28.95 14.63 -6.81
CA ASN A 575 -29.89 14.54 -5.69
C ASN A 575 -29.35 13.73 -4.50
N ALA A 576 -28.06 13.37 -4.50
CA ALA A 576 -27.42 12.59 -3.46
C ALA A 576 -26.23 13.32 -2.84
N VAL A 577 -25.91 13.01 -1.59
CA VAL A 577 -24.74 13.56 -0.89
C VAL A 577 -23.50 12.79 -1.29
N ARG A 578 -22.50 13.47 -1.86
CA ARG A 578 -21.26 12.87 -2.37
C ARG A 578 -20.06 13.14 -1.45
N THR A 579 -19.22 12.12 -1.25
CA THR A 579 -17.88 12.25 -0.65
C THR A 579 -16.88 11.40 -1.42
N SER A 580 -15.67 11.94 -1.66
CA SER A 580 -14.57 11.21 -2.31
C SER A 580 -13.34 11.25 -1.40
N TYR A 581 -12.80 10.08 -1.06
CA TYR A 581 -11.74 9.96 -0.04
C TYR A 581 -10.97 8.64 -0.17
N LEU A 582 -9.79 8.58 0.42
CA LEU A 582 -9.09 7.33 0.69
C LEU A 582 -9.54 6.80 2.05
N ASN A 583 -10.08 5.57 2.07
CA ASN A 583 -10.31 4.86 3.34
C ASN A 583 -8.98 4.34 3.87
N PHE A 584 -8.26 5.19 4.61
CA PHE A 584 -6.92 4.89 5.11
C PHE A 584 -6.91 3.95 6.33
N ASN A 585 -8.07 3.53 6.84
CA ASN A 585 -8.13 2.71 8.05
C ASN A 585 -8.68 1.29 7.84
N ASP A 586 -9.61 1.06 6.91
CA ASP A 586 -10.27 -0.24 6.78
C ASP A 586 -9.84 -1.00 5.52
N LEU A 587 -10.06 -0.42 4.34
CA LEU A 587 -9.81 -1.10 3.06
C LEU A 587 -8.57 -0.59 2.31
N GLY A 588 -8.17 0.67 2.50
CA GLY A 588 -6.97 1.23 1.85
C GLY A 588 -7.17 1.64 0.39
N SER A 589 -8.38 1.58 -0.14
CA SER A 589 -8.75 2.05 -1.48
C SER A 589 -9.41 3.43 -1.46
N GLY A 590 -9.40 4.09 -2.61
CA GLY A 590 -10.18 5.29 -2.89
C GLY A 590 -11.67 4.96 -2.97
N ARG A 591 -12.51 5.85 -2.47
CA ARG A 591 -13.96 5.66 -2.32
C ARG A 591 -14.68 6.89 -2.84
N ASP A 592 -15.55 6.70 -3.83
CA ASP A 592 -16.52 7.73 -4.23
C ASP A 592 -17.91 7.27 -3.79
N MET A 593 -18.47 7.95 -2.79
CA MET A 593 -19.58 7.48 -1.98
C MET A 593 -20.76 8.44 -2.05
N TYR A 594 -21.94 7.88 -2.25
CA TYR A 594 -23.19 8.61 -2.44
C TYR A 594 -24.27 8.12 -1.50
N PHE A 595 -25.00 9.04 -0.87
CA PHE A 595 -26.17 8.73 -0.03
C PHE A 595 -27.39 9.51 -0.55
N LEU A 596 -28.47 8.79 -0.78
CA LEU A 596 -29.77 9.34 -1.11
C LEU A 596 -30.79 8.92 -0.06
N GLN A 597 -31.41 9.89 0.61
CA GLN A 597 -32.57 9.66 1.47
C GLN A 597 -33.82 10.21 0.79
N ARG A 598 -34.80 9.33 0.55
CA ARG A 598 -36.07 9.68 -0.10
C ARG A 598 -37.09 10.15 0.94
N GLY A 599 -38.10 10.89 0.46
CA GLY A 599 -39.20 11.37 1.31
C GLY A 599 -40.04 10.27 1.97
N ASP A 600 -40.00 9.04 1.44
CA ASP A 600 -40.67 7.88 2.03
C ASP A 600 -39.87 7.21 3.18
N GLY A 601 -38.67 7.72 3.49
CA GLY A 601 -37.75 7.17 4.47
C GLY A 601 -36.82 6.06 3.94
N THR A 602 -36.89 5.73 2.65
CA THR A 602 -35.91 4.82 2.03
C THR A 602 -34.56 5.50 1.94
N VAL A 603 -33.51 4.76 2.29
CA VAL A 603 -32.14 5.20 2.11
C VAL A 603 -31.44 4.27 1.12
N ALA A 604 -30.77 4.85 0.15
CA ALA A 604 -29.92 4.15 -0.78
C ALA A 604 -28.54 4.77 -0.75
N ALA A 605 -27.50 3.94 -0.62
CA ALA A 605 -26.14 4.40 -0.73
C ALA A 605 -25.35 3.48 -1.65
N TYR A 606 -24.41 4.03 -2.39
CA TYR A 606 -23.44 3.23 -3.12
C TYR A 606 -22.06 3.84 -3.01
N VAL A 607 -21.05 2.99 -3.16
CA VAL A 607 -19.65 3.39 -3.15
C VAL A 607 -18.88 2.62 -4.19
N THR A 608 -18.19 3.35 -5.05
CA THR A 608 -17.28 2.79 -6.04
C THR A 608 -15.86 2.84 -5.49
N ASN A 609 -15.12 1.74 -5.63
CA ASN A 609 -13.74 1.64 -5.19
C ASN A 609 -12.78 2.05 -6.32
N TYR A 610 -11.68 2.71 -5.97
CA TYR A 610 -10.66 3.19 -6.91
C TYR A 610 -9.25 2.87 -6.41
N GLY A 611 -8.36 2.59 -7.35
CA GLY A 611 -6.99 2.18 -7.06
C GLY A 611 -6.89 0.79 -6.40
N LEU A 612 -5.76 0.53 -5.76
CA LEU A 612 -5.49 -0.72 -5.04
C LEU A 612 -5.84 -0.60 -3.55
N PHE A 613 -5.92 -1.73 -2.85
CA PHE A 613 -6.16 -1.78 -1.40
C PHE A 613 -4.86 -1.62 -0.60
N ASN A 614 -4.11 -0.54 -0.88
CA ASN A 614 -2.71 -0.35 -0.45
C ASN A 614 -2.44 0.93 0.36
N GLN A 615 -3.48 1.71 0.70
CA GLN A 615 -3.34 3.02 1.36
C GLN A 615 -2.56 4.08 0.56
N ASP A 616 -2.42 3.92 -0.76
CA ASP A 616 -1.86 4.98 -1.61
C ASP A 616 -2.76 6.22 -1.59
N HIS A 617 -2.19 7.37 -1.22
CA HIS A 617 -2.88 8.66 -1.17
C HIS A 617 -3.49 9.06 -2.51
N GLY A 618 -2.86 8.68 -3.64
CA GLY A 618 -3.39 8.93 -4.98
C GLY A 618 -4.71 8.22 -5.26
N ASN A 619 -5.08 7.20 -4.48
CA ASN A 619 -6.38 6.56 -4.63
C ASN A 619 -7.54 7.53 -4.32
N ALA A 620 -7.34 8.53 -3.46
CA ALA A 620 -8.35 9.57 -3.22
C ALA A 620 -8.59 10.42 -4.47
N ASP A 621 -7.53 10.74 -5.21
CA ASP A 621 -7.62 11.49 -6.47
C ASP A 621 -8.33 10.67 -7.54
N LEU A 622 -7.96 9.40 -7.70
CA LEU A 622 -8.67 8.46 -8.61
C LEU A 622 -10.17 8.39 -8.30
N ALA A 623 -10.55 8.43 -7.02
CA ALA A 623 -11.95 8.43 -6.61
C ALA A 623 -12.68 9.75 -6.92
N ALA A 624 -12.03 10.89 -6.71
CA ALA A 624 -12.60 12.20 -7.01
C ALA A 624 -12.81 12.39 -8.53
N ASP A 625 -11.81 11.99 -9.31
CA ASP A 625 -11.77 12.08 -10.77
C ASP A 625 -12.55 10.94 -11.45
N ARG A 626 -12.91 9.91 -10.68
CA ARG A 626 -13.62 8.70 -11.13
C ARG A 626 -12.85 7.93 -12.21
N ASP A 627 -11.53 7.87 -12.07
CA ASP A 627 -10.61 7.27 -13.04
C ASP A 627 -10.36 5.77 -12.75
N THR A 628 -10.57 4.91 -13.73
CA THR A 628 -10.45 3.43 -13.62
C THR A 628 -11.25 2.80 -12.46
N PRO A 629 -12.59 2.94 -12.45
CA PRO A 629 -13.44 2.43 -11.37
C PRO A 629 -13.33 0.91 -11.20
N GLY A 630 -13.20 0.48 -9.95
CA GLY A 630 -13.32 -0.92 -9.54
C GLY A 630 -14.76 -1.27 -9.15
N ALA A 631 -14.92 -2.35 -8.37
CA ALA A 631 -16.23 -2.83 -7.95
C ALA A 631 -17.03 -1.77 -7.18
N THR A 632 -18.34 -1.69 -7.45
CA THR A 632 -19.28 -0.82 -6.72
C THR A 632 -20.10 -1.64 -5.75
N VAL A 633 -20.13 -1.22 -4.49
CA VAL A 633 -20.97 -1.81 -3.44
C VAL A 633 -22.14 -0.88 -3.18
N ALA A 634 -23.36 -1.40 -3.22
CA ALA A 634 -24.58 -0.65 -3.01
C ALA A 634 -25.41 -1.23 -1.86
N MET A 635 -26.14 -0.36 -1.17
CA MET A 635 -26.95 -0.67 0.00
C MET A 635 -28.30 0.03 -0.09
N GLU A 636 -29.34 -0.66 0.33
CA GLU A 636 -30.69 -0.11 0.48
C GLU A 636 -31.22 -0.39 1.88
N TYR A 637 -31.85 0.60 2.52
CA TYR A 637 -32.76 0.41 3.63
C TYR A 637 -34.18 0.71 3.16
N GLY A 638 -34.95 -0.34 2.92
CA GLY A 638 -36.29 -0.23 2.35
C GLY A 638 -37.05 -1.55 2.35
N PRO A 639 -38.34 -1.53 1.96
CA PRO A 639 -39.12 -2.75 1.82
C PRO A 639 -38.55 -3.65 0.71
N VAL A 640 -38.90 -4.94 0.79
CA VAL A 640 -38.70 -5.91 -0.30
C VAL A 640 -40.01 -6.04 -1.06
N GLU A 641 -39.94 -6.00 -2.40
CA GLU A 641 -41.12 -6.07 -3.26
C GLU A 641 -41.93 -7.33 -2.95
N GLY A 642 -43.23 -7.16 -2.64
CA GLY A 642 -44.12 -8.27 -2.32
C GLY A 642 -43.99 -8.84 -0.89
N GLN A 643 -43.13 -8.30 -0.03
CA GLN A 643 -42.90 -8.79 1.35
C GLN A 643 -43.43 -7.83 2.43
N GLY A 644 -44.33 -6.90 2.07
CA GLY A 644 -44.92 -5.93 2.98
C GLY A 644 -44.09 -4.66 3.20
N ALA A 645 -44.43 -3.90 4.24
CA ALA A 645 -43.83 -2.57 4.50
C ALA A 645 -42.58 -2.60 5.39
N THR A 646 -42.22 -3.76 5.96
CA THR A 646 -41.04 -3.90 6.82
C THR A 646 -39.78 -3.60 6.02
N ARG A 647 -38.98 -2.65 6.52
CA ARG A 647 -37.73 -2.21 5.90
C ARG A 647 -36.56 -3.04 6.42
N ILE A 648 -35.68 -3.44 5.52
CA ILE A 648 -34.45 -4.18 5.85
C ILE A 648 -33.25 -3.58 5.10
N VAL A 649 -32.05 -3.87 5.57
CA VAL A 649 -30.81 -3.56 4.85
C VAL A 649 -30.52 -4.64 3.80
N LYS A 650 -30.32 -4.22 2.55
CA LYS A 650 -30.03 -5.08 1.40
C LYS A 650 -28.69 -4.68 0.78
N PHE A 651 -27.88 -5.65 0.38
CA PHE A 651 -26.56 -5.43 -0.23
C PHE A 651 -26.56 -5.85 -1.69
N PHE A 652 -25.89 -5.08 -2.55
CA PHE A 652 -25.66 -5.41 -3.95
C PHE A 652 -24.21 -5.07 -4.31
N VAL A 653 -23.61 -5.89 -5.17
CA VAL A 653 -22.25 -5.67 -5.69
C VAL A 653 -22.33 -5.66 -7.21
N TYR A 654 -21.61 -4.75 -7.85
CA TYR A 654 -21.52 -4.64 -9.30
C TYR A 654 -20.05 -4.69 -9.72
N ALA A 655 -19.78 -5.39 -10.82
CA ALA A 655 -18.42 -5.55 -11.35
C ALA A 655 -17.80 -4.20 -11.74
N GLY A 656 -16.48 -4.07 -11.57
CA GLY A 656 -15.72 -2.87 -11.95
C GLY A 656 -15.51 -2.80 -13.45
N GLY A 657 -16.25 -1.94 -14.13
CA GLY A 657 -16.10 -1.63 -15.56
C GLY A 657 -16.81 -0.31 -15.84
N ASP A 658 -16.04 0.69 -16.31
CA ASP A 658 -16.47 2.02 -16.75
C ASP A 658 -17.63 2.71 -16.00
N PHE A 659 -17.77 2.61 -14.67
CA PHE A 659 -18.89 3.22 -13.92
C PHE A 659 -20.24 3.06 -14.63
N ALA A 660 -20.38 1.97 -15.40
CA ALA A 660 -21.33 2.00 -16.49
C ALA A 660 -22.68 1.64 -15.91
N ALA A 661 -23.73 2.32 -16.36
CA ALA A 661 -25.11 1.92 -16.07
C ALA A 661 -25.37 0.41 -16.38
N ASN A 662 -24.52 -0.21 -17.20
CA ASN A 662 -24.58 -1.60 -17.61
C ASN A 662 -23.69 -2.56 -16.77
N ALA A 663 -22.95 -2.08 -15.77
CA ALA A 663 -22.13 -2.93 -14.92
C ALA A 663 -23.00 -4.03 -14.28
N PRO A 664 -22.73 -5.32 -14.54
CA PRO A 664 -23.59 -6.41 -14.11
C PRO A 664 -23.48 -6.63 -12.60
N ARG A 665 -24.59 -7.06 -11.99
CA ARG A 665 -24.62 -7.52 -10.60
C ARG A 665 -23.72 -8.74 -10.46
N ALA A 666 -22.79 -8.70 -9.52
CA ALA A 666 -21.85 -9.76 -9.22
C ALA A 666 -22.18 -10.41 -7.86
N PRO A 667 -22.03 -11.74 -7.72
CA PRO A 667 -22.33 -12.45 -6.47
C PRO A 667 -21.27 -12.26 -5.38
N ALA A 668 -20.09 -11.73 -5.74
CA ALA A 668 -18.94 -11.57 -4.87
C ALA A 668 -18.07 -10.38 -5.29
N ALA A 669 -17.24 -9.90 -4.36
CA ALA A 669 -16.14 -8.98 -4.64
C ALA A 669 -14.93 -9.31 -3.77
N ASP A 670 -13.76 -8.90 -4.24
CA ASP A 670 -12.51 -8.92 -3.49
C ASP A 670 -12.16 -7.49 -3.07
N LEU A 671 -12.36 -7.21 -1.79
CA LEU A 671 -12.24 -5.88 -1.17
C LEU A 671 -11.03 -5.76 -0.22
N ASP A 672 -10.21 -6.79 -0.11
CA ASP A 672 -9.05 -6.83 0.79
C ASP A 672 -7.79 -7.39 0.13
N GLY A 673 -7.88 -7.88 -1.11
CA GLY A 673 -6.78 -8.52 -1.82
C GLY A 673 -6.58 -10.00 -1.44
N PHE A 674 -7.44 -10.56 -0.58
CA PHE A 674 -7.38 -11.93 -0.08
C PHE A 674 -8.59 -12.75 -0.55
N GLU A 675 -8.76 -12.82 -1.87
CA GLU A 675 -9.82 -13.55 -2.58
C GLU A 675 -11.22 -12.93 -2.50
N PRO A 676 -12.08 -13.25 -3.49
CA PRO A 676 -13.47 -12.86 -3.47
C PRO A 676 -14.25 -13.46 -2.31
N LYS A 677 -15.16 -12.66 -1.76
CA LYS A 677 -16.12 -13.05 -0.74
C LYS A 677 -17.53 -12.77 -1.24
N PHE A 678 -18.45 -13.68 -0.96
CA PHE A 678 -19.80 -13.65 -1.50
C PHE A 678 -20.74 -12.79 -0.65
N VAL A 679 -21.68 -12.12 -1.32
CA VAL A 679 -22.77 -11.37 -0.68
C VAL A 679 -23.79 -12.37 -0.11
N PRO A 680 -24.40 -12.10 1.06
CA PRO A 680 -24.21 -10.94 1.91
C PRO A 680 -23.04 -11.05 2.89
N ASN A 681 -22.45 -12.25 3.06
CA ASN A 681 -21.43 -12.51 4.09
C ASN A 681 -20.24 -11.55 4.03
N LEU A 682 -19.77 -11.18 2.84
CA LEU A 682 -18.76 -10.14 2.61
C LEU A 682 -19.08 -8.85 3.40
N CYS A 683 -20.31 -8.34 3.24
CA CYS A 683 -20.73 -7.06 3.80
C CYS A 683 -20.98 -7.13 5.31
N LEU A 684 -21.44 -8.28 5.82
CA LEU A 684 -21.80 -8.44 7.25
C LEU A 684 -20.59 -8.30 8.19
N ASN A 685 -19.36 -8.51 7.70
CA ASN A 685 -18.15 -8.30 8.51
C ASN A 685 -18.02 -6.86 9.03
N CYS A 686 -18.40 -5.88 8.21
CA CYS A 686 -18.35 -4.46 8.59
C CYS A 686 -19.72 -3.97 9.07
N HIS A 687 -20.81 -4.45 8.46
CA HIS A 687 -22.17 -3.93 8.65
C HIS A 687 -22.97 -4.64 9.76
N GLY A 688 -22.39 -5.65 10.41
CA GLY A 688 -23.08 -6.44 11.43
C GLY A 688 -24.12 -7.39 10.85
N GLY A 689 -24.96 -7.95 11.71
CA GLY A 689 -25.98 -8.94 11.34
C GLY A 689 -25.43 -10.36 11.14
N ASN A 690 -26.32 -11.29 10.76
CA ASN A 690 -26.00 -12.69 10.51
C ASN A 690 -26.85 -13.24 9.35
N TYR A 691 -26.24 -14.09 8.51
CA TYR A 691 -26.93 -14.76 7.41
C TYR A 691 -26.50 -16.22 7.32
N ASN A 692 -27.40 -17.11 7.75
CA ASN A 692 -27.22 -18.56 7.71
C ASN A 692 -28.57 -19.20 7.36
N PRO A 693 -29.01 -19.12 6.10
CA PRO A 693 -30.32 -19.60 5.69
C PRO A 693 -30.40 -21.12 5.79
N THR A 694 -31.56 -21.62 6.19
CA THR A 694 -31.85 -23.06 6.30
C THR A 694 -31.88 -23.71 4.91
N ASN A 695 -32.40 -22.99 3.92
CA ASN A 695 -32.37 -23.38 2.51
C ASN A 695 -31.72 -22.26 1.68
N THR A 696 -30.48 -22.51 1.23
CA THR A 696 -29.69 -21.51 0.48
C THR A 696 -30.31 -21.14 -0.87
N ALA A 697 -31.12 -22.01 -1.49
CA ALA A 697 -31.74 -21.72 -2.79
C ALA A 697 -32.99 -20.83 -2.67
N SER A 698 -33.63 -20.79 -1.50
CA SER A 698 -34.85 -20.00 -1.29
C SER A 698 -34.94 -19.51 0.17
N PRO A 699 -34.10 -18.54 0.56
CA PRO A 699 -34.16 -17.93 1.88
C PRO A 699 -35.50 -17.22 2.12
N THR A 700 -35.98 -17.29 3.36
CA THR A 700 -37.20 -16.59 3.79
C THR A 700 -36.96 -15.11 4.04
N PHE A 701 -38.02 -14.30 4.10
CA PHE A 701 -37.93 -12.88 4.48
C PHE A 701 -37.25 -12.67 5.84
N ALA A 702 -37.53 -13.54 6.81
CA ALA A 702 -36.91 -13.49 8.14
C ALA A 702 -35.40 -13.73 8.09
N GLU A 703 -34.94 -14.62 7.20
CA GLU A 703 -33.51 -14.94 7.06
C GLU A 703 -32.74 -13.85 6.29
N ILE A 704 -33.38 -13.14 5.34
CA ILE A 704 -32.75 -11.97 4.67
C ILE A 704 -32.84 -10.68 5.50
N ASN A 705 -33.70 -10.64 6.52
CA ASN A 705 -33.68 -9.59 7.53
C ASN A 705 -32.55 -9.85 8.54
N MET A 706 -31.32 -9.66 8.09
CA MET A 706 -30.10 -10.08 8.80
C MET A 706 -29.78 -9.26 10.06
N GLY A 707 -30.47 -8.14 10.29
CA GLY A 707 -30.13 -7.18 11.34
C GLY A 707 -28.85 -6.37 11.05
N ALA A 708 -28.48 -6.22 9.78
CA ALA A 708 -27.36 -5.39 9.35
C ALA A 708 -27.71 -3.89 9.37
N ALA A 709 -26.70 -3.01 9.42
CA ALA A 709 -26.85 -1.57 9.53
C ALA A 709 -25.92 -0.79 8.60
N PHE A 710 -26.24 0.49 8.35
CA PHE A 710 -25.30 1.43 7.75
C PHE A 710 -24.18 1.79 8.75
N ARG A 711 -23.05 2.29 8.23
CA ARG A 711 -21.87 2.65 9.01
C ARG A 711 -21.74 4.14 9.19
N GLU A 712 -21.28 4.54 10.38
CA GLU A 712 -20.66 5.84 10.57
C GLU A 712 -19.44 6.02 9.67
N LEU A 713 -19.22 7.26 9.28
CA LEU A 713 -18.06 7.71 8.54
C LEU A 713 -17.20 8.56 9.47
N ASP A 714 -16.09 7.99 9.97
CA ASP A 714 -15.13 8.71 10.81
C ASP A 714 -14.14 9.48 9.93
N ILE A 715 -14.39 10.78 9.78
CA ILE A 715 -13.59 11.65 8.92
C ILE A 715 -12.10 11.71 9.32
N ALA A 716 -11.77 11.46 10.60
CA ALA A 716 -10.39 11.49 11.09
C ALA A 716 -9.55 10.32 10.55
N THR A 717 -10.21 9.27 10.06
CA THR A 717 -9.57 8.05 9.55
C THR A 717 -9.32 8.08 8.06
N TYR A 718 -9.73 9.14 7.35
CA TYR A 718 -9.63 9.26 5.90
C TYR A 718 -8.49 10.17 5.46
N LYS A 719 -8.20 10.15 4.17
CA LYS A 719 -7.31 11.09 3.46
C LYS A 719 -8.05 11.60 2.23
N PHE A 720 -7.69 12.78 1.75
CA PHE A 720 -8.53 13.53 0.80
C PHE A 720 -7.76 13.89 -0.47
N PRO A 721 -8.47 14.16 -1.58
CA PRO A 721 -7.85 14.53 -2.85
C PRO A 721 -6.87 15.71 -2.72
N GLY A 722 -5.82 15.71 -3.53
CA GLY A 722 -4.71 16.65 -3.46
C GLY A 722 -3.71 16.33 -2.35
N GLY A 723 -3.61 15.06 -1.94
CA GLY A 723 -2.73 14.61 -0.86
C GLY A 723 -3.08 15.15 0.54
N ARG A 724 -4.28 15.73 0.71
CA ARG A 724 -4.68 16.40 1.96
C ARG A 724 -4.92 15.40 3.08
N LEU A 725 -4.40 15.71 4.27
CA LEU A 725 -4.62 14.91 5.48
C LEU A 725 -5.93 15.25 6.20
N ILE A 726 -6.51 16.41 5.89
CA ILE A 726 -7.72 16.94 6.52
C ILE A 726 -8.75 17.33 5.45
N ALA A 727 -10.02 17.16 5.80
CA ALA A 727 -11.15 17.50 4.95
C ALA A 727 -11.28 19.03 4.79
N ASN A 728 -11.76 19.47 3.64
CA ASN A 728 -12.22 20.83 3.41
C ASN A 728 -13.66 21.02 3.92
N ASN A 729 -14.20 22.24 3.82
CA ASN A 729 -15.52 22.56 4.38
C ASN A 729 -16.67 21.81 3.68
N ASP A 730 -16.59 21.60 2.37
CA ASP A 730 -17.62 20.89 1.60
C ASP A 730 -17.63 19.40 1.99
N GLU A 731 -16.45 18.79 2.08
CA GLU A 731 -16.27 17.40 2.54
C GLU A 731 -16.81 17.24 3.97
N LYS A 732 -16.46 18.13 4.90
CA LYS A 732 -16.98 18.11 6.28
C LYS A 732 -18.51 18.17 6.33
N THR A 733 -19.11 19.04 5.52
CA THR A 733 -20.56 19.18 5.40
C THR A 733 -21.19 17.90 4.89
N ASN A 734 -20.63 17.32 3.83
CA ASN A 734 -21.15 16.11 3.20
C ASN A 734 -20.99 14.88 4.10
N PHE A 735 -19.84 14.69 4.78
CA PHE A 735 -19.66 13.62 5.76
C PHE A 735 -20.64 13.75 6.93
N LYS A 736 -20.84 14.96 7.45
CA LYS A 736 -21.86 15.20 8.48
C LYS A 736 -23.23 14.79 7.98
N GLN A 737 -23.63 15.20 6.77
CA GLN A 737 -24.95 14.88 6.22
C GLN A 737 -25.12 13.36 5.99
N GLN A 738 -24.11 12.68 5.46
CA GLN A 738 -24.10 11.22 5.34
C GLN A 738 -24.25 10.54 6.72
N ASN A 739 -23.49 11.00 7.72
CA ASN A 739 -23.63 10.52 9.10
C ASN A 739 -25.03 10.79 9.68
N LEU A 740 -25.67 11.92 9.38
CA LEU A 740 -27.04 12.18 9.82
C LEU A 740 -28.08 11.28 9.15
N ILE A 741 -27.89 10.93 7.87
CA ILE A 741 -28.71 9.93 7.18
C ILE A 741 -28.54 8.57 7.87
N VAL A 742 -27.29 8.16 8.14
CA VAL A 742 -26.98 6.92 8.88
C VAL A 742 -27.64 6.94 10.24
N LYS A 743 -27.50 8.01 11.04
CA LYS A 743 -28.11 8.10 12.37
C LYS A 743 -29.62 7.83 12.38
N GLY A 744 -30.31 8.11 11.28
CA GLY A 744 -31.76 8.02 11.18
C GLY A 744 -32.44 9.18 11.91
N THR A 745 -33.73 9.38 11.63
CA THR A 745 -34.50 10.53 12.14
C THR A 745 -35.23 10.22 13.45
N ALA A 746 -35.42 8.95 13.79
CA ALA A 746 -36.16 8.51 14.98
C ALA A 746 -35.33 7.58 15.88
N ALA A 747 -35.57 7.69 17.20
CA ALA A 747 -35.09 6.70 18.16
C ALA A 747 -35.67 5.32 17.81
N GLY A 748 -34.82 4.29 17.78
CA GLY A 748 -35.22 2.94 17.37
C GLY A 748 -35.29 2.66 15.86
N ASP A 749 -35.00 3.64 14.99
CA ASP A 749 -34.90 3.39 13.54
C ASP A 749 -33.87 2.28 13.25
N ALA A 750 -34.30 1.23 12.55
CA ALA A 750 -33.47 0.05 12.30
C ALA A 750 -32.35 0.30 11.26
N ILE A 751 -32.34 1.48 10.62
CA ILE A 751 -31.28 1.87 9.67
C ILE A 751 -29.87 1.75 10.26
N THR A 752 -29.75 1.95 11.59
CA THR A 752 -28.48 1.97 12.32
C THR A 752 -28.63 1.46 13.73
N ILE A 753 -27.60 0.79 14.23
CA ILE A 753 -27.53 0.29 15.62
C ILE A 753 -27.27 1.42 16.62
N GLN A 754 -27.83 1.31 17.83
CA GLN A 754 -27.82 2.38 18.82
C GLN A 754 -26.41 2.95 19.13
N PRO A 755 -25.35 2.13 19.30
CA PRO A 755 -24.01 2.66 19.58
C PRO A 755 -23.44 3.54 18.47
N ILE A 756 -23.76 3.25 17.20
CA ILE A 756 -23.38 4.11 16.07
C ILE A 756 -24.13 5.45 16.17
N LYS A 757 -25.43 5.43 16.52
CA LYS A 757 -26.21 6.66 16.69
C LYS A 757 -25.65 7.55 17.79
N ASP A 758 -25.26 6.95 18.91
CA ASP A 758 -24.67 7.66 20.05
C ASP A 758 -23.31 8.28 19.67
N LEU A 759 -22.50 7.56 18.90
CA LEU A 759 -21.23 8.06 18.38
C LEU A 759 -21.43 9.26 17.45
N ILE A 760 -22.35 9.17 16.49
CA ILE A 760 -22.66 10.27 15.56
C ILE A 760 -23.25 11.47 16.32
N ALA A 761 -24.09 11.23 17.33
CA ALA A 761 -24.63 12.29 18.18
C ALA A 761 -23.53 12.99 19.00
N GLY A 762 -22.56 12.24 19.50
CA GLY A 762 -21.40 12.77 20.21
C GLY A 762 -20.44 13.54 19.32
N TRP A 763 -20.23 13.09 18.08
CA TRP A 763 -19.42 13.80 17.09
C TRP A 763 -20.03 15.11 16.61
N TYR A 764 -21.37 15.18 16.55
CA TYR A 764 -22.10 16.34 16.07
C TYR A 764 -23.21 16.76 17.04
N PRO A 765 -22.88 17.32 18.23
CA PRO A 765 -23.86 17.70 19.24
C PRO A 765 -24.68 18.95 18.88
N GLY A 766 -24.59 19.44 17.64
CA GLY A 766 -25.30 20.63 17.17
C GLY A 766 -25.08 20.96 15.69
N ALA A 767 -25.10 22.25 15.36
CA ALA A 767 -25.06 22.74 13.98
C ALA A 767 -23.65 22.69 13.33
N SER A 768 -22.58 22.57 14.11
CA SER A 768 -21.18 22.53 13.60
C SER A 768 -20.96 21.46 12.54
N ILE A 769 -20.22 21.79 11.48
CA ILE A 769 -19.77 20.82 10.46
C ILE A 769 -18.50 20.05 10.90
N GLU A 770 -17.82 20.52 11.95
CA GLU A 770 -16.66 19.84 12.51
C GLU A 770 -17.07 18.59 13.29
N GLN A 771 -16.41 17.47 13.01
CA GLN A 771 -16.53 16.25 13.80
C GLN A 771 -15.74 16.41 15.10
N ASP A 772 -16.37 16.21 16.26
CA ASP A 772 -15.65 16.17 17.54
C ASP A 772 -14.83 14.87 17.64
N ASN A 773 -13.59 14.95 17.17
CA ASN A 773 -12.64 13.86 17.23
C ASN A 773 -12.15 13.54 18.65
N THR A 774 -12.46 14.38 19.64
CA THR A 774 -12.10 14.14 21.05
C THR A 774 -13.21 13.42 21.83
N PHE A 775 -14.39 13.27 21.23
CA PHE A 775 -15.53 12.63 21.86
C PHE A 775 -15.21 11.21 22.36
N THR A 776 -15.58 10.95 23.62
CA THR A 776 -15.46 9.66 24.28
C THR A 776 -16.85 9.13 24.61
N PRO A 777 -17.26 7.96 24.10
CA PRO A 777 -18.55 7.36 24.46
C PRO A 777 -18.66 7.12 25.96
N ALA A 778 -19.86 7.21 26.52
CA ALA A 778 -20.09 7.09 27.96
C ALA A 778 -19.50 5.81 28.58
N GLY A 779 -19.57 4.68 27.86
CA GLY A 779 -18.99 3.40 28.27
C GLY A 779 -17.45 3.37 28.37
N TRP A 780 -16.77 4.42 27.88
CA TRP A 780 -15.32 4.59 27.85
C TRP A 780 -14.85 5.85 28.58
N ALA A 781 -15.76 6.63 29.17
CA ALA A 781 -15.41 7.89 29.82
C ALA A 781 -14.73 7.66 31.18
N GLY A 782 -13.74 8.48 31.53
CA GLY A 782 -13.01 8.43 32.81
C GLY A 782 -11.69 7.67 32.75
N ALA A 783 -10.90 7.77 33.81
CA ALA A 783 -9.59 7.11 33.89
C ALA A 783 -9.71 5.71 34.51
N PRO A 784 -9.00 4.68 33.97
CA PRO A 784 -8.03 4.76 32.87
C PRO A 784 -8.61 4.39 31.48
N GLN A 785 -9.90 4.05 31.39
CA GLN A 785 -10.58 3.58 30.18
C GLN A 785 -10.51 4.54 28.98
N GLN A 786 -10.53 5.85 29.22
CA GLN A 786 -10.52 6.86 28.18
C GLN A 786 -9.21 6.87 27.39
N ASP A 787 -8.08 6.70 28.07
CA ASP A 787 -6.76 6.66 27.41
C ASP A 787 -6.65 5.44 26.50
N LEU A 788 -7.07 4.26 26.99
CA LEU A 788 -7.10 3.06 26.14
C LEU A 788 -8.03 3.24 24.93
N TYR A 789 -9.16 3.93 25.13
CA TYR A 789 -10.07 4.21 24.04
C TYR A 789 -9.40 5.05 22.95
N HIS A 790 -8.77 6.17 23.30
CA HIS A 790 -8.14 7.06 22.31
C HIS A 790 -6.88 6.48 21.68
N ASP A 791 -6.07 5.75 22.45
CA ASP A 791 -4.80 5.22 22.00
C ASP A 791 -4.95 3.92 21.19
N VAL A 792 -5.98 3.12 21.48
CA VAL A 792 -6.15 1.79 20.88
C VAL A 792 -7.53 1.59 20.25
N VAL A 793 -8.61 1.68 21.03
CA VAL A 793 -9.93 1.21 20.58
C VAL A 793 -10.46 2.06 19.42
N LYS A 794 -10.46 3.38 19.57
CA LYS A 794 -10.84 4.34 18.53
C LYS A 794 -10.05 4.15 17.24
N GLN A 795 -8.77 3.83 17.35
CA GLN A 795 -7.82 3.79 16.24
C GLN A 795 -7.82 2.47 15.47
N SER A 796 -8.32 1.38 16.05
CA SER A 796 -8.13 0.05 15.46
C SER A 796 -9.25 -0.96 15.70
N CYS A 797 -10.18 -0.68 16.62
CA CYS A 797 -11.19 -1.66 17.03
C CYS A 797 -12.62 -1.16 16.79
N ARG A 798 -12.88 0.13 17.04
CA ARG A 798 -14.23 0.68 17.17
C ARG A 798 -15.11 0.40 15.95
N THR A 799 -14.66 0.72 14.74
CA THR A 799 -15.47 0.57 13.51
C THR A 799 -16.06 -0.84 13.38
N CYS A 800 -15.26 -1.90 13.59
CA CYS A 800 -15.77 -3.25 13.53
C CYS A 800 -16.63 -3.59 14.77
N HIS A 801 -16.14 -3.31 15.97
CA HIS A 801 -16.78 -3.81 17.19
C HIS A 801 -18.09 -3.12 17.55
N ILE A 802 -18.28 -1.85 17.19
CA ILE A 802 -19.56 -1.21 17.44
C ILE A 802 -20.66 -1.75 16.53
N ALA A 803 -20.32 -2.39 15.40
CA ALA A 803 -21.21 -2.99 14.40
C ALA A 803 -21.95 -4.25 14.84
N LEU A 804 -21.32 -4.97 15.76
CA LEU A 804 -21.64 -6.37 16.02
C LEU A 804 -22.69 -6.47 17.12
N ASP A 805 -23.17 -7.69 17.36
CA ASP A 805 -24.23 -7.95 18.33
C ASP A 805 -24.01 -7.26 19.68
N ALA A 806 -25.12 -6.85 20.30
CA ALA A 806 -25.12 -6.35 21.68
C ALA A 806 -24.99 -7.50 22.70
N GLU A 807 -24.30 -8.59 22.36
CA GLU A 807 -24.08 -9.68 23.30
C GLU A 807 -23.13 -9.20 24.41
N GLU A 808 -23.70 -8.91 25.57
CA GLU A 808 -22.97 -8.42 26.74
C GLU A 808 -22.22 -9.53 27.49
N SER A 809 -22.40 -10.79 27.07
CA SER A 809 -21.70 -11.95 27.62
C SER A 809 -20.19 -11.87 27.35
N ALA A 810 -19.41 -12.66 28.09
CA ALA A 810 -17.98 -12.78 27.86
C ALA A 810 -17.61 -13.40 26.50
N LEU A 811 -18.58 -14.00 25.79
CA LEU A 811 -18.40 -14.62 24.48
C LEU A 811 -18.75 -13.69 23.32
N GLY A 812 -19.46 -12.60 23.59
CA GLY A 812 -19.82 -11.62 22.56
C GLY A 812 -18.58 -10.96 21.96
N ILE A 813 -18.72 -10.39 20.77
CA ILE A 813 -17.63 -9.70 20.06
C ILE A 813 -17.93 -8.23 19.84
N GLY A 814 -19.19 -7.80 19.92
CA GLY A 814 -19.54 -6.37 19.92
C GLY A 814 -19.25 -5.76 21.29
N TRP A 815 -18.48 -4.68 21.34
CA TRP A 815 -18.28 -3.96 22.60
C TRP A 815 -18.27 -2.45 22.43
N ILE A 816 -18.92 -1.79 23.37
CA ILE A 816 -19.10 -0.34 23.43
C ILE A 816 -18.76 0.20 24.83
N THR A 817 -18.44 -0.67 25.79
CA THR A 817 -17.97 -0.28 27.11
C THR A 817 -16.62 -0.90 27.45
N TYR A 818 -15.92 -0.25 28.37
CA TYR A 818 -14.69 -0.75 28.96
C TYR A 818 -14.85 -2.13 29.62
N GLU A 819 -15.93 -2.32 30.38
CA GLU A 819 -16.20 -3.54 31.12
C GLU A 819 -16.38 -4.74 30.20
N GLN A 820 -17.06 -4.53 29.07
CA GLN A 820 -17.20 -5.50 28.00
C GLN A 820 -15.83 -5.96 27.45
N LEU A 821 -14.89 -5.03 27.20
CA LEU A 821 -13.54 -5.40 26.77
C LEU A 821 -12.77 -6.13 27.90
N ARG A 822 -12.92 -5.68 29.15
CA ARG A 822 -12.30 -6.30 30.33
C ARG A 822 -12.73 -7.76 30.49
N LEU A 823 -14.02 -8.06 30.37
CA LEU A 823 -14.57 -9.42 30.42
C LEU A 823 -13.98 -10.30 29.33
N ARG A 824 -13.97 -9.87 28.07
CA ARG A 824 -13.41 -10.64 26.94
C ARG A 824 -11.93 -10.99 27.12
N ARG A 825 -11.19 -10.11 27.79
CA ARG A 825 -9.81 -10.40 28.19
C ARG A 825 -9.73 -11.49 29.26
N GLU A 826 -10.55 -11.41 30.31
CA GLU A 826 -10.55 -12.38 31.42
C GLU A 826 -10.75 -13.82 30.94
N PHE A 827 -11.58 -13.99 29.91
CA PHE A 827 -11.85 -15.29 29.26
C PHE A 827 -10.85 -15.67 28.15
N GLY A 828 -9.79 -14.87 27.94
CA GLY A 828 -8.69 -15.17 27.03
C GLY A 828 -8.94 -14.85 25.55
N LEU A 829 -10.12 -14.37 25.16
CA LEU A 829 -10.44 -14.05 23.75
C LEU A 829 -9.51 -12.98 23.19
N LEU A 830 -9.30 -11.88 23.94
CA LEU A 830 -8.41 -10.79 23.51
C LEU A 830 -6.95 -11.27 23.33
N ARG A 831 -6.48 -12.16 24.22
CA ARG A 831 -5.14 -12.75 24.12
C ARG A 831 -5.00 -13.62 22.87
N ASN A 832 -6.02 -14.43 22.59
CA ASN A 832 -6.02 -15.38 21.47
C ASN A 832 -6.10 -14.70 20.10
N PHE A 833 -6.93 -13.67 19.96
CA PHE A 833 -7.16 -13.01 18.68
C PHE A 833 -6.17 -11.87 18.39
N THR A 834 -5.64 -11.22 19.43
CA THR A 834 -4.85 -9.98 19.25
C THR A 834 -3.39 -10.08 19.67
N LEU A 835 -2.93 -11.07 20.46
CA LEU A 835 -1.53 -11.08 20.95
C LEU A 835 -0.75 -12.35 20.61
N CYS A 836 -1.34 -13.55 20.67
CA CYS A 836 -0.65 -14.83 20.43
C CYS A 836 -0.73 -15.32 18.95
N GLU A 837 -0.48 -16.61 18.69
CA GLU A 837 -0.30 -17.23 17.35
C GLU A 837 -1.37 -16.89 16.30
N GLY A 838 -2.59 -16.52 16.70
CA GLY A 838 -3.66 -16.20 15.77
C GLY A 838 -3.44 -14.90 15.00
N ARG A 839 -3.09 -13.81 15.70
CA ARG A 839 -3.05 -12.42 15.18
C ARG A 839 -4.11 -12.18 14.08
N GLN A 840 -5.36 -12.50 14.39
CA GLN A 840 -6.49 -12.44 13.46
C GLN A 840 -7.25 -11.11 13.56
N MET A 841 -6.85 -10.25 14.50
CA MET A 841 -7.46 -8.96 14.76
C MET A 841 -6.41 -7.84 14.70
N PRO A 842 -6.79 -6.63 14.24
CA PRO A 842 -8.06 -6.29 13.59
C PRO A 842 -8.36 -7.08 12.29
N HIS A 843 -9.64 -7.30 12.01
CA HIS A 843 -10.13 -8.24 10.98
C HIS A 843 -10.28 -7.62 9.57
N ALA A 844 -9.69 -6.45 9.37
CA ALA A 844 -9.44 -5.83 8.06
C ALA A 844 -7.93 -5.59 7.91
N VAL A 845 -7.36 -5.92 6.75
CA VAL A 845 -5.89 -5.94 6.56
C VAL A 845 -5.24 -4.59 6.84
N ILE A 846 -5.88 -3.49 6.43
CA ILE A 846 -5.33 -2.16 6.66
C ILE A 846 -5.38 -1.78 8.13
N THR A 847 -6.49 -2.07 8.80
CA THR A 847 -6.60 -1.83 10.25
C THR A 847 -5.60 -2.70 11.02
N TYR A 848 -5.37 -3.93 10.55
CA TYR A 848 -4.36 -4.84 11.09
C TYR A 848 -2.98 -4.22 11.01
N ARG A 849 -2.56 -3.75 9.83
CA ARG A 849 -1.27 -3.07 9.65
C ARG A 849 -1.15 -1.82 10.52
N ASN A 850 -2.18 -0.96 10.51
CA ASN A 850 -2.22 0.25 11.33
C ASN A 850 -2.07 -0.07 12.83
N PHE A 851 -2.62 -1.19 13.30
CA PHE A 851 -2.45 -1.66 14.67
C PHE A 851 -1.04 -2.18 14.93
N TRP A 852 -0.59 -3.19 14.17
CA TRP A 852 0.65 -3.91 14.44
C TRP A 852 1.92 -3.14 14.12
N LEU A 853 1.87 -2.21 13.17
CA LEU A 853 2.99 -1.34 12.77
C LEU A 853 2.97 0.04 13.44
N SER A 854 2.04 0.27 14.38
CA SER A 854 1.97 1.53 15.13
C SER A 854 3.24 1.75 15.97
N ALA A 855 3.74 2.98 16.03
CA ALA A 855 4.95 3.32 16.78
C ALA A 855 4.71 4.27 17.96
N SER A 856 3.70 5.16 17.88
CA SER A 856 3.48 6.21 18.87
C SER A 856 1.98 6.50 19.08
N PRO A 857 1.35 5.90 20.11
CA PRO A 857 1.88 4.79 20.89
C PRO A 857 1.94 3.49 20.08
N HIS A 858 2.82 2.56 20.45
CA HIS A 858 2.78 1.20 19.91
C HIS A 858 1.56 0.46 20.49
N ARG A 859 0.45 0.49 19.76
CA ARG A 859 -0.89 0.04 20.18
C ARG A 859 -0.93 -1.41 20.71
N PRO A 860 -0.21 -2.38 20.11
CA PRO A 860 -0.13 -3.73 20.66
C PRO A 860 0.55 -3.77 22.04
N ALA A 861 1.61 -2.99 22.25
CA ALA A 861 2.24 -2.89 23.57
C ALA A 861 1.34 -2.17 24.58
N MET A 862 0.67 -1.09 24.19
CA MET A 862 -0.32 -0.42 25.05
C MET A 862 -1.37 -1.41 25.51
N LEU A 863 -2.03 -2.11 24.58
CA LEU A 863 -3.07 -3.09 24.91
C LEU A 863 -2.53 -4.23 25.80
N ARG A 864 -1.33 -4.73 25.52
CA ARG A 864 -0.68 -5.81 26.28
C ARG A 864 -0.30 -5.42 27.70
N ASN A 865 0.26 -4.23 27.86
CA ASN A 865 0.82 -3.74 29.11
C ASN A 865 -0.17 -2.88 29.89
N PHE A 866 -1.39 -2.70 29.37
CA PHE A 866 -2.40 -1.92 30.05
C PHE A 866 -2.75 -2.58 31.40
N THR A 867 -2.32 -1.96 32.49
CA THR A 867 -2.65 -2.38 33.85
C THR A 867 -3.44 -1.27 34.52
N ASN A 868 -4.74 -1.52 34.72
CA ASN A 868 -5.58 -0.75 35.63
C ASN A 868 -5.27 -1.22 37.06
N GLY A 869 -4.97 -0.29 37.96
CA GLY A 869 -4.94 -0.56 39.40
C GLY A 869 -6.23 -1.26 39.84
N THR A 870 -6.09 -2.50 40.31
CA THR A 870 -7.15 -3.48 40.63
C THR A 870 -8.04 -3.88 39.44
N GLY A 871 -7.87 -5.13 38.97
CA GLY A 871 -8.81 -5.80 38.06
C GLY A 871 -8.34 -6.06 36.63
N TRP A 872 -7.18 -5.52 36.23
CA TRP A 872 -6.61 -5.71 34.90
C TRP A 872 -5.14 -6.15 34.98
N PRO A 873 -4.86 -7.46 35.18
CA PRO A 873 -3.49 -7.95 35.08
C PRO A 873 -2.91 -7.65 33.68
N ALA A 874 -1.59 -7.62 33.51
CA ALA A 874 -1.00 -7.54 32.17
C ALA A 874 -1.41 -8.77 31.34
N LEU A 875 -1.52 -8.65 30.02
CA LEU A 875 -1.79 -9.81 29.14
C LEU A 875 -0.62 -10.81 29.13
N GLY A 876 0.55 -10.41 29.64
CA GLY A 876 1.77 -11.21 29.72
C GLY A 876 2.55 -11.25 28.39
N SER A 877 3.70 -11.92 28.38
CA SER A 877 4.41 -12.25 27.15
C SER A 877 3.70 -13.38 26.40
N CYS A 878 3.86 -13.39 25.08
CA CYS A 878 3.55 -14.58 24.30
C CYS A 878 4.58 -15.67 24.64
N PRO A 879 4.17 -16.94 24.80
CA PRO A 879 5.09 -18.05 24.95
C PRO A 879 6.08 -18.16 23.79
#